data_AF-A0AAW0XCT3-F1
#
_entry.id   AF-A0AAW0XCT3-F1
#
_cell.length_a   1.000
_cell.length_b   1.000
_cell.length_c   1.000
_cell.angle_alpha   90.00
_cell.angle_beta   90.00
_cell.angle_gamma   90.00
#
_symmetry.space_group_name_H-M   'P 1'
#
loop_
_entity.id
_entity.type
_entity.pdbx_description
1 polymer ?
#
loop_
_entity_poly.entity_id
_entity_poly.type
_entity_poly.pdbx_seq_one_letter_code
_entity_poly.pdbx_strand_id
1 'polypeptide(L)'
;MCSTTVEHLRLVMASSTTKPIFGICLGHQLLSVAAGCSTYKMKYGNRGHNQPCIHEGSRRCFITTQNHGYAVDSPSIPHDWTLLFVNKNDNSNEGIVHRTLPFFSVQFHPEHTAGPEDLELLFDIYLDLVRQSSRGVTRENWDLPAMITNHLTYKPIPDVPQADIGRLPNKVLILGSGGLSIGQAGEFDYSGSQAIKAMKEEGVESVLMNPNIATVQTSKGLADKVYFLPVTASYVEQVIKSERPDGVLLTFGGQTALNCGVELERAGVWAKYGVRVLGTPVASIVQSEDRKMFAEVVASVGERVAPSAAVYSVEEAHEAAERIGYPVLARAAYALGGLGSGFADNHQELAKLATSAFAHSPQLIIDKSLKGWKEVEYEVVRDAFDNCITVCNMENIDPLGIHTGESFVVAPSQTLTNREYNLLRTTAISVVRRLGVVGECNIQYALNPASEEYYIIEVNARLSRSSALASKATGYPLAYVAAKLALGKALPDLTNSVTGSTTACFEPSLDYCVVKVPRWDLSKFNRVSTKIGSSMKSVGEVMGIGRSFEEALQKALRMMDEALHGLDPYVSEADEEELQQPTDKRMLVLAAALKQGWDIDKLYNLTRIDKWFLYKMKNITSMYDQLENLTDEELSENILREAKQLGFSDKQIGKAVQCTELAVRALREKHGILPVVKQVDTVSAEWPATTNYLYITYCGKDHDLAFPPGATMVLGSGVYRIGSSVEFDWCAVQCIRTLRKLGHRTIMVNYNPETVSTDYDMCDRLYFDEISFEVVMDIYNLECPRGVILSMGGQLPNNIAMDLHHQKARILGTSPESIDGAENRFKFSRMLDRIGISQPQWKELTNLNSAQAFCEEVGFPCLVRPSYVLSGAAMNVAHSHQDLETYLNQAAAVSKEHPVVISKFILEAKEIDVDAVASDGELVCMAVSEHVENAGVHSGDATLVTPPQDLNSETLAKITSICAAIARALEVNGPFNMQLIAKDNHLKVIETNLRVSRSFPFVSKTLDFDFVACATKVILGEKVTPTHVLRGCGRVGVKVPQFSFSRLAGADVMLGVEMASTGEVACFGENRYEAYLKSMISTGFVIPERSILLSIGSYKHKNELLPAVRTLAQMGYKLYASLGTADFYSTHGIQ
;
A
#
# COMPACT_ATOMS: atom_id res chain seq x y z
N MET A 1 -1.07 -54.15 -1.84
CA MET A 1 -0.19 -53.36 -0.96
C MET A 1 -0.09 -54.08 0.38
N CYS A 2 1.12 -54.27 0.94
CA CYS A 2 1.37 -54.83 2.29
C CYS A 2 0.37 -55.91 2.77
N SER A 3 0.17 -56.98 1.98
CA SER A 3 -0.91 -57.96 2.20
C SER A 3 -0.90 -58.58 3.60
N THR A 4 0.28 -58.91 4.13
CA THR A 4 0.43 -59.45 5.48
C THR A 4 -0.07 -58.47 6.55
N THR A 5 0.28 -57.18 6.44
CA THR A 5 -0.15 -56.15 7.40
C THR A 5 -1.65 -55.92 7.33
N VAL A 6 -2.21 -55.86 6.12
CA VAL A 6 -3.66 -55.74 5.90
C VAL A 6 -4.39 -56.91 6.55
N GLU A 7 -3.89 -58.14 6.38
CA GLU A 7 -4.51 -59.32 6.99
C GLU A 7 -4.43 -59.29 8.51
N HIS A 8 -3.29 -58.88 9.08
CA HIS A 8 -3.19 -58.67 10.53
C HIS A 8 -4.17 -57.61 11.04
N LEU A 9 -4.37 -56.51 10.31
CA LEU A 9 -5.36 -55.49 10.67
C LEU A 9 -6.78 -56.06 10.66
N ARG A 10 -7.15 -56.87 9.66
CA ARG A 10 -8.45 -57.57 9.63
C ARG A 10 -8.66 -58.45 10.86
N LEU A 11 -7.65 -59.23 11.25
CA LEU A 11 -7.71 -60.08 12.44
C LEU A 11 -7.89 -59.25 13.71
N VAL A 12 -7.18 -58.13 13.84
CA VAL A 12 -7.31 -57.24 15.01
C VAL A 12 -8.69 -56.59 15.05
N MET A 13 -9.21 -56.12 13.90
CA MET A 13 -10.55 -55.51 13.81
C MET A 13 -11.68 -56.51 14.10
N ALA A 14 -11.49 -57.80 13.78
CA ALA A 14 -12.44 -58.86 14.05
C ALA A 14 -12.41 -59.38 15.50
N SER A 15 -11.36 -59.06 16.27
CA SER A 15 -11.17 -59.52 17.65
C SER A 15 -12.35 -59.20 18.57
N SER A 16 -12.63 -60.10 19.53
CA SER A 16 -13.61 -59.87 20.59
C SER A 16 -13.16 -58.78 21.58
N THR A 17 -11.84 -58.61 21.76
CA THR A 17 -11.27 -57.52 22.56
C THR A 17 -11.00 -56.33 21.66
N THR A 18 -11.86 -55.31 21.75
CA THR A 18 -11.79 -54.10 20.92
C THR A 18 -10.67 -53.17 21.39
N LYS A 19 -9.58 -53.12 20.62
CA LYS A 19 -8.48 -52.16 20.81
C LYS A 19 -8.66 -50.98 19.86
N PRO A 20 -8.57 -49.73 20.32
CA PRO A 20 -8.62 -48.56 19.43
C PRO A 20 -7.53 -48.63 18.34
N ILE A 21 -7.86 -48.19 17.13
CA ILE A 21 -6.93 -48.13 15.99
C ILE A 21 -6.99 -46.72 15.39
N PHE A 22 -5.83 -46.09 15.27
CA PHE A 22 -5.67 -44.83 14.55
C PHE A 22 -4.65 -45.00 13.42
N GLY A 23 -5.09 -44.86 12.17
CA GLY A 23 -4.22 -44.91 10.99
C GLY A 23 -3.87 -43.53 10.46
N ILE A 24 -2.60 -43.28 10.16
CA ILE A 24 -2.10 -42.00 9.62
C ILE A 24 -1.43 -42.26 8.26
N CYS A 25 -1.80 -41.49 7.23
CA CYS A 25 -1.24 -41.57 5.87
C CYS A 25 -1.24 -43.00 5.29
N LEU A 26 -0.09 -43.68 5.25
CA LEU A 26 -0.04 -45.10 4.85
C LEU A 26 -0.92 -45.97 5.76
N GLY A 27 -0.96 -45.68 7.07
CA GLY A 27 -1.85 -46.34 8.01
C GLY A 27 -3.33 -46.17 7.65
N HIS A 28 -3.72 -45.01 7.12
CA HIS A 28 -5.07 -44.80 6.60
C HIS A 28 -5.37 -45.69 5.39
N GLN A 29 -4.45 -45.77 4.44
CA GLN A 29 -4.60 -46.65 3.27
C GLN A 29 -4.70 -48.12 3.67
N LEU A 30 -3.83 -48.58 4.58
CA LEU A 30 -3.82 -49.97 5.05
C LEU A 30 -5.08 -50.33 5.85
N LEU A 31 -5.54 -49.44 6.73
CA LEU A 31 -6.77 -49.66 7.49
C LEU A 31 -8.00 -49.69 6.58
N SER A 32 -8.05 -48.79 5.59
CA SER A 32 -9.15 -48.73 4.62
C SER A 32 -9.21 -50.00 3.75
N VAL A 33 -8.08 -50.51 3.29
CA VAL A 33 -8.01 -51.78 2.54
C VAL A 33 -8.36 -52.98 3.43
N ALA A 34 -7.99 -52.95 4.73
CA ALA A 34 -8.41 -53.96 5.69
C ALA A 34 -9.93 -53.93 5.91
N ALA A 35 -10.53 -52.74 5.94
CA ALA A 35 -11.98 -52.54 6.03
C ALA A 35 -12.74 -52.97 4.76
N GLY A 36 -12.07 -53.04 3.60
CA GLY A 36 -12.66 -53.49 2.33
C GLY A 36 -12.65 -52.44 1.21
N CYS A 37 -12.03 -51.28 1.42
CA CYS A 37 -11.91 -50.23 0.42
C CYS A 37 -10.84 -50.58 -0.64
N SER A 38 -10.96 -49.97 -1.83
CA SER A 38 -9.90 -49.93 -2.84
C SER A 38 -9.06 -48.66 -2.71
N THR A 39 -7.82 -48.72 -3.22
CA THR A 39 -6.90 -47.58 -3.32
C THR A 39 -6.45 -47.40 -4.76
N TYR A 40 -6.22 -46.16 -5.18
CA TYR A 40 -5.70 -45.84 -6.52
C TYR A 40 -4.48 -44.93 -6.43
N LYS A 41 -3.62 -44.97 -7.46
CA LYS A 41 -2.50 -44.03 -7.60
C LYS A 41 -3.04 -42.72 -8.15
N MET A 42 -2.76 -41.61 -7.47
CA MET A 42 -3.19 -40.29 -7.90
C MET A 42 -2.36 -39.83 -9.11
N LYS A 43 -2.97 -39.04 -9.99
CA LYS A 43 -2.24 -38.39 -11.09
C LYS A 43 -1.28 -37.33 -10.55
N TYR A 44 -1.78 -36.51 -9.64
CA TYR A 44 -1.04 -35.54 -8.83
C TYR A 44 -1.29 -35.92 -7.37
N GLY A 45 -0.23 -36.14 -6.59
CA GLY A 45 -0.36 -36.47 -5.18
C GLY A 45 -0.36 -35.22 -4.33
N ASN A 46 -1.06 -35.21 -3.20
CA ASN A 46 -1.08 -34.08 -2.29
C ASN A 46 0.22 -34.04 -1.48
N ARG A 47 0.99 -32.96 -1.68
CA ARG A 47 2.32 -32.75 -1.08
C ARG A 47 2.49 -31.28 -0.73
N GLY A 48 2.31 -30.94 0.54
CA GLY A 48 2.40 -29.57 1.01
C GLY A 48 1.97 -29.41 2.46
N HIS A 49 2.11 -28.20 2.97
CA HIS A 49 1.72 -27.81 4.34
C HIS A 49 0.43 -27.00 4.38
N ASN A 50 -0.19 -26.77 3.23
CA ASN A 50 -1.31 -25.86 3.03
C ASN A 50 -2.58 -26.58 2.51
N GLN A 51 -2.69 -27.89 2.73
CA GLN A 51 -3.74 -28.71 2.12
C GLN A 51 -5.06 -28.61 2.90
N PRO A 52 -6.16 -28.13 2.28
CA PRO A 52 -7.42 -27.91 2.99
C PRO A 52 -8.26 -29.18 3.12
N CYS A 53 -8.51 -29.61 4.35
CA CYS A 53 -9.36 -30.77 4.66
C CYS A 53 -10.65 -30.33 5.34
N ILE A 54 -11.81 -30.68 4.78
CA ILE A 54 -13.11 -30.49 5.41
C ILE A 54 -13.44 -31.71 6.26
N HIS A 55 -13.79 -31.48 7.52
CA HIS A 55 -14.39 -32.49 8.38
C HIS A 55 -15.87 -32.66 8.06
N GLU A 56 -16.31 -33.88 7.74
CA GLU A 56 -17.69 -34.13 7.28
C GLU A 56 -18.75 -33.80 8.33
N GLY A 57 -18.49 -34.11 9.60
CA GLY A 57 -19.48 -33.90 10.68
C GLY A 57 -19.67 -32.43 11.06
N SER A 58 -18.60 -31.65 11.15
CA SER A 58 -18.66 -30.24 11.59
C SER A 58 -18.68 -29.24 10.44
N ARG A 59 -18.38 -29.69 9.21
CA ARG A 59 -18.23 -28.85 8.00
C ARG A 59 -17.12 -27.81 8.07
N ARG A 60 -16.27 -27.85 9.10
CA ARG A 60 -15.10 -26.98 9.21
C ARG A 60 -13.96 -27.46 8.34
N CYS A 61 -13.18 -26.51 7.87
CA CYS A 61 -11.96 -26.73 7.11
C CYS A 61 -10.74 -26.52 8.01
N PHE A 62 -9.76 -27.39 7.86
CA PHE A 62 -8.48 -27.37 8.56
C PHE A 62 -7.34 -27.41 7.56
N ILE A 63 -6.23 -26.75 7.86
CA ILE A 63 -5.04 -26.80 7.03
C ILE A 63 -4.16 -27.94 7.51
N THR A 64 -3.66 -28.75 6.58
CA THR A 64 -2.99 -30.01 6.89
C THR A 64 -1.67 -30.18 6.15
N THR A 65 -0.73 -30.88 6.78
CA THR A 65 0.47 -31.40 6.13
C THR A 65 0.19 -32.74 5.46
N GLN A 66 0.54 -32.86 4.19
CA GLN A 66 0.36 -34.08 3.41
C GLN A 66 1.59 -34.43 2.59
N ASN A 67 1.81 -35.73 2.39
CA ASN A 67 2.85 -36.24 1.49
C ASN A 67 2.52 -37.66 1.00
N HIS A 68 1.53 -37.78 0.12
CA HIS A 68 1.14 -39.08 -0.45
C HIS A 68 0.90 -38.99 -1.97
N GLY A 69 0.83 -40.16 -2.62
CA GLY A 69 0.52 -40.30 -4.05
C GLY A 69 -0.49 -41.41 -4.35
N TYR A 70 -1.10 -41.96 -3.31
CA TYR A 70 -2.20 -42.91 -3.37
C TYR A 70 -3.32 -42.39 -2.49
N ALA A 71 -4.56 -42.64 -2.87
CA ALA A 71 -5.74 -42.26 -2.10
C ALA A 71 -6.70 -43.45 -2.01
N VAL A 72 -7.59 -43.40 -1.02
CA VAL A 72 -8.69 -44.35 -0.86
C VAL A 72 -9.85 -43.93 -1.75
N ASP A 73 -10.47 -44.89 -2.42
CA ASP A 73 -11.58 -44.67 -3.32
C ASP A 73 -12.90 -44.53 -2.53
N SER A 74 -13.40 -43.31 -2.35
CA SER A 74 -14.58 -43.03 -1.51
C SER A 74 -15.83 -43.90 -1.80
N PRO A 75 -16.19 -44.21 -3.06
CA PRO A 75 -17.31 -45.11 -3.37
C PRO A 75 -17.13 -46.56 -2.89
N SER A 76 -15.89 -46.97 -2.59
CA SER A 76 -15.58 -48.33 -2.10
C SER A 76 -15.73 -48.48 -0.58
N ILE A 77 -16.06 -47.41 0.13
CA ILE A 77 -16.21 -47.43 1.59
C ILE A 77 -17.41 -48.31 2.00
N PRO A 78 -17.21 -49.34 2.84
CA PRO A 78 -18.28 -50.22 3.30
C PRO A 78 -19.31 -49.49 4.17
N HIS A 79 -20.53 -50.05 4.26
CA HIS A 79 -21.64 -49.47 5.03
C HIS A 79 -21.30 -49.17 6.50
N ASP A 80 -20.48 -50.00 7.17
CA ASP A 80 -20.15 -49.81 8.60
C ASP A 80 -19.12 -48.71 8.84
N TRP A 81 -18.59 -48.12 7.78
CA TRP A 81 -17.66 -47.00 7.77
C TRP A 81 -18.32 -45.76 7.16
N THR A 82 -17.72 -44.61 7.43
CA THR A 82 -18.10 -43.34 6.81
C THR A 82 -16.88 -42.49 6.56
N LEU A 83 -17.01 -41.55 5.63
CA LEU A 83 -16.04 -40.48 5.41
C LEU A 83 -15.88 -39.66 6.69
N LEU A 84 -14.64 -39.31 7.01
CA LEU A 84 -14.31 -38.43 8.13
C LEU A 84 -13.81 -37.07 7.63
N PHE A 85 -12.86 -37.08 6.70
CA PHE A 85 -12.34 -35.87 6.06
C PHE A 85 -12.31 -36.03 4.54
N VAL A 86 -12.40 -34.89 3.84
CA VAL A 86 -12.30 -34.79 2.38
C VAL A 86 -11.45 -33.58 2.00
N ASN A 87 -10.58 -33.74 1.01
CA ASN A 87 -9.78 -32.65 0.48
C ASN A 87 -10.69 -31.68 -0.28
N LYS A 88 -10.65 -30.39 0.04
CA LYS A 88 -11.55 -29.42 -0.60
C LYS A 88 -11.13 -29.07 -2.04
N ASN A 89 -9.87 -29.28 -2.41
CA ASN A 89 -9.37 -28.92 -3.75
C ASN A 89 -9.66 -30.03 -4.77
N ASP A 90 -9.46 -31.30 -4.42
CA ASP A 90 -9.59 -32.42 -5.37
C ASP A 90 -10.66 -33.47 -5.01
N ASN A 91 -11.34 -33.30 -3.86
CA ASN A 91 -12.36 -34.21 -3.32
C ASN A 91 -11.85 -35.64 -3.01
N SER A 92 -10.53 -35.84 -2.92
CA SER A 92 -9.97 -37.11 -2.47
C SER A 92 -10.30 -37.40 -1.00
N ASN A 93 -10.30 -38.68 -0.65
CA ASN A 93 -10.58 -39.10 0.73
C ASN A 93 -9.41 -38.77 1.65
N GLU A 94 -9.71 -38.05 2.73
CA GLU A 94 -8.71 -37.62 3.71
C GLU A 94 -8.85 -38.31 5.07
N GLY A 95 -9.81 -39.23 5.19
CA GLY A 95 -10.01 -40.01 6.40
C GLY A 95 -11.31 -40.80 6.40
N ILE A 96 -11.34 -41.86 7.21
CA ILE A 96 -12.54 -42.67 7.46
C ILE A 96 -12.69 -42.97 8.95
N VAL A 97 -13.93 -43.21 9.38
CA VAL A 97 -14.25 -43.58 10.76
C VAL A 97 -15.29 -44.70 10.77
N HIS A 98 -15.13 -45.66 11.68
CA HIS A 98 -16.11 -46.72 11.88
C HIS A 98 -17.32 -46.19 12.65
N ARG A 99 -18.54 -46.58 12.28
CA ARG A 99 -19.78 -46.06 12.88
C ARG A 99 -19.92 -46.37 14.37
N THR A 100 -19.47 -47.56 14.79
CA THR A 100 -19.71 -48.10 16.14
C THR A 100 -18.46 -48.66 16.84
N LEU A 101 -17.26 -48.51 16.26
CA LEU A 101 -16.02 -49.07 16.82
C LEU A 101 -14.97 -47.96 16.92
N PRO A 102 -13.98 -48.08 17.84
CA PRO A 102 -12.97 -47.05 18.06
C PRO A 102 -11.85 -47.12 16.99
N PHE A 103 -12.24 -47.20 15.71
CA PHE A 103 -11.33 -47.24 14.58
C PHE A 103 -11.55 -46.02 13.71
N PHE A 104 -10.48 -45.28 13.47
CA PHE A 104 -10.49 -44.17 12.53
C PHE A 104 -9.12 -44.00 11.88
N SER A 105 -9.08 -43.24 10.80
CA SER A 105 -7.82 -42.91 10.14
C SER A 105 -7.91 -41.61 9.37
N VAL A 106 -6.76 -40.98 9.16
CA VAL A 106 -6.59 -39.75 8.39
C VAL A 106 -5.45 -39.90 7.40
N GLN A 107 -5.59 -39.32 6.21
CA GLN A 107 -4.62 -39.43 5.12
C GLN A 107 -3.49 -38.38 5.24
N PHE A 108 -3.76 -37.26 5.91
CA PHE A 108 -2.77 -36.26 6.31
C PHE A 108 -1.97 -36.65 7.56
N HIS A 109 -0.99 -35.82 7.91
CA HIS A 109 -0.06 -35.99 9.03
C HIS A 109 -0.41 -35.02 10.18
N PRO A 110 -1.25 -35.42 11.16
CA PRO A 110 -1.57 -34.59 12.32
C PRO A 110 -0.38 -34.36 13.26
N GLU A 111 0.71 -35.12 13.09
CA GLU A 111 1.99 -34.87 13.76
C GLU A 111 2.79 -33.72 13.14
N HIS A 112 2.37 -33.22 11.96
CA HIS A 112 2.72 -31.93 11.37
C HIS A 112 4.20 -31.50 11.32
N THR A 113 5.21 -32.32 11.61
CA THR A 113 6.61 -31.87 11.60
C THR A 113 7.23 -32.15 10.22
N ALA A 114 7.23 -31.22 9.24
CA ALA A 114 6.88 -29.78 9.25
C ALA A 114 5.44 -29.41 8.82
N GLY A 115 4.98 -28.20 9.17
CA GLY A 115 3.62 -27.67 8.90
C GLY A 115 2.69 -27.49 10.14
N PRO A 116 1.38 -27.23 9.91
CA PRO A 116 0.45 -26.69 10.90
C PRO A 116 -0.09 -27.71 11.91
N GLU A 117 -0.27 -27.27 13.16
CA GLU A 117 -0.67 -28.09 14.32
C GLU A 117 -2.21 -28.23 14.49
N ASP A 118 -2.98 -27.78 13.49
CA ASP A 118 -4.44 -27.57 13.58
C ASP A 118 -5.26 -28.80 13.97
N LEU A 119 -4.72 -30.02 13.77
CA LEU A 119 -5.38 -31.30 14.04
C LEU A 119 -4.58 -32.23 14.98
N GLU A 120 -3.63 -31.69 15.76
CA GLU A 120 -2.89 -32.48 16.76
C GLU A 120 -3.84 -33.11 17.81
N LEU A 121 -4.98 -32.46 18.09
CA LEU A 121 -6.03 -32.96 19.00
C LEU A 121 -6.56 -34.37 18.67
N LEU A 122 -6.33 -34.87 17.44
CA LEU A 122 -6.67 -36.26 17.08
C LEU A 122 -5.89 -37.28 17.91
N PHE A 123 -4.68 -36.93 18.38
CA PHE A 123 -3.93 -37.76 19.32
C PHE A 123 -4.58 -37.77 20.71
N ASP A 124 -5.10 -36.65 21.19
CA ASP A 124 -5.84 -36.60 22.47
C ASP A 124 -7.08 -37.48 22.42
N ILE A 125 -7.84 -37.39 21.32
CA ILE A 125 -9.01 -38.25 21.07
C ILE A 125 -8.60 -39.73 21.11
N TYR A 126 -7.52 -40.09 20.41
CA TYR A 126 -7.03 -41.48 20.41
C TYR A 126 -6.61 -41.94 21.81
N LEU A 127 -5.91 -41.11 22.58
CA LEU A 127 -5.53 -41.41 23.96
C LEU A 127 -6.75 -41.61 24.87
N ASP A 128 -7.80 -40.82 24.68
CA ASP A 128 -9.06 -40.98 25.39
C ASP A 128 -9.77 -42.29 25.05
N LEU A 129 -9.74 -42.72 23.77
CA LEU A 129 -10.23 -44.05 23.40
C LEU A 129 -9.43 -45.17 24.08
N VAL A 130 -8.11 -45.04 24.18
CA VAL A 130 -7.26 -46.01 24.88
C VAL A 130 -7.61 -46.08 26.37
N ARG A 131 -7.83 -44.92 27.01
CA ARG A 131 -8.28 -44.83 28.42
C ARG A 131 -9.67 -45.42 28.64
N GLN A 132 -10.60 -45.22 27.71
CA GLN A 132 -11.95 -45.81 27.77
C GLN A 132 -11.92 -47.33 27.57
N SER A 133 -11.11 -47.81 26.61
CA SER A 133 -10.93 -49.23 26.34
C SER A 133 -10.35 -49.96 27.57
N SER A 134 -9.37 -49.36 28.25
CA SER A 134 -8.79 -49.94 29.47
C SER A 134 -9.75 -49.98 30.67
N ARG A 135 -10.81 -49.15 30.66
CA ARG A 135 -11.90 -49.15 31.66
C ARG A 135 -13.03 -50.15 31.33
N GLY A 136 -12.91 -50.93 30.26
CA GLY A 136 -13.84 -52.00 29.93
C GLY A 136 -15.09 -51.56 29.14
N VAL A 137 -15.02 -50.45 28.39
CA VAL A 137 -16.09 -50.06 27.46
C VAL A 137 -16.35 -51.17 26.45
N THR A 138 -17.60 -51.65 26.40
CA THR A 138 -18.02 -52.74 25.52
C THR A 138 -18.17 -52.26 24.08
N ARG A 139 -18.10 -53.20 23.13
CA ARG A 139 -18.15 -52.97 21.67
C ARG A 139 -19.38 -52.18 21.19
N GLU A 140 -20.46 -52.17 21.97
CA GLU A 140 -21.75 -51.54 21.64
C GLU A 140 -21.85 -50.06 22.07
N ASN A 141 -20.87 -49.54 22.82
CA ASN A 141 -20.96 -48.25 23.51
C ASN A 141 -19.99 -47.18 22.95
N TRP A 142 -19.42 -47.38 21.77
CA TRP A 142 -18.54 -46.39 21.14
C TRP A 142 -19.35 -45.45 20.25
N ASP A 143 -19.18 -44.14 20.46
CA ASP A 143 -19.64 -43.10 19.55
C ASP A 143 -18.46 -42.18 19.16
N LEU A 144 -17.48 -42.77 18.48
CA LEU A 144 -16.30 -42.06 18.01
C LEU A 144 -16.64 -40.94 17.00
N PRO A 145 -17.54 -41.15 16.01
CA PRO A 145 -17.94 -40.06 15.11
C PRO A 145 -18.47 -38.83 15.85
N ALA A 146 -19.36 -39.01 16.84
CA ALA A 146 -19.86 -37.88 17.63
C ALA A 146 -18.75 -37.29 18.52
N MET A 147 -17.88 -38.10 19.10
CA MET A 147 -16.74 -37.61 19.89
C MET A 147 -15.85 -36.70 19.05
N ILE A 148 -15.39 -37.14 17.88
CA ILE A 148 -14.57 -36.30 16.97
C ILE A 148 -15.35 -35.05 16.56
N THR A 149 -16.61 -35.20 16.17
CA THR A 149 -17.45 -34.08 15.77
C THR A 149 -17.60 -33.06 16.90
N ASN A 150 -17.79 -33.48 18.15
CA ASN A 150 -17.93 -32.58 19.29
C ASN A 150 -16.64 -31.80 19.58
N HIS A 151 -15.46 -32.39 19.36
CA HIS A 151 -14.17 -31.71 19.48
C HIS A 151 -13.93 -30.70 18.35
N LEU A 152 -14.36 -31.04 17.14
CA LEU A 152 -14.13 -30.21 15.96
C LEU A 152 -15.24 -29.18 15.71
N THR A 153 -16.42 -29.34 16.29
CA THR A 153 -17.55 -28.42 16.08
C THR A 153 -17.27 -27.05 16.68
N TYR A 154 -17.48 -26.01 15.88
CA TYR A 154 -17.38 -24.64 16.34
C TYR A 154 -18.47 -24.35 17.39
N LYS A 155 -18.06 -23.74 18.50
CA LYS A 155 -18.99 -23.17 19.47
C LYS A 155 -19.05 -21.65 19.25
N PRO A 156 -20.22 -21.09 18.92
CA PRO A 156 -20.35 -19.66 18.72
C PRO A 156 -19.83 -18.84 19.89
N ILE A 157 -19.10 -17.77 19.60
CA ILE A 157 -18.68 -16.81 20.63
C ILE A 157 -19.97 -16.11 21.12
N PRO A 158 -20.22 -16.02 22.45
CA PRO A 158 -21.48 -15.51 23.00
C PRO A 158 -21.91 -14.12 22.46
N ASP A 159 -20.93 -13.30 22.09
CA ASP A 159 -21.13 -11.90 21.73
C ASP A 159 -21.34 -11.67 20.22
N VAL A 160 -21.37 -12.73 19.39
CA VAL A 160 -21.70 -12.64 17.96
C VAL A 160 -23.18 -12.98 17.75
N PRO A 161 -24.05 -12.04 17.32
CA PRO A 161 -25.47 -12.28 17.14
C PRO A 161 -25.75 -13.41 16.13
N GLN A 162 -26.13 -14.59 16.62
CA GLN A 162 -26.37 -15.78 15.78
C GLN A 162 -27.53 -15.60 14.81
N ALA A 163 -28.51 -14.77 15.16
CA ALA A 163 -29.68 -14.46 14.33
C ALA A 163 -29.33 -13.73 13.02
N ASP A 164 -28.10 -13.19 12.91
CA ASP A 164 -27.65 -12.39 11.77
C ASP A 164 -26.72 -13.13 10.81
N ILE A 165 -26.16 -14.28 11.21
CA ILE A 165 -25.25 -15.08 10.37
C ILE A 165 -26.02 -15.63 9.16
N GLY A 166 -25.57 -15.27 7.95
CA GLY A 166 -26.18 -15.68 6.68
C GLY A 166 -27.33 -14.79 6.20
N ARG A 167 -27.72 -13.76 6.96
CA ARG A 167 -28.72 -12.78 6.51
C ARG A 167 -28.06 -11.67 5.69
N LEU A 168 -28.13 -11.81 4.37
CA LEU A 168 -27.68 -10.79 3.42
C LEU A 168 -28.39 -9.44 3.66
N PRO A 169 -27.65 -8.33 3.80
CA PRO A 169 -28.20 -6.99 3.79
C PRO A 169 -28.67 -6.61 2.38
N ASN A 170 -29.65 -5.72 2.28
CA ASN A 170 -30.08 -5.15 1.01
C ASN A 170 -29.18 -4.00 0.57
N LYS A 171 -28.71 -3.18 1.53
CA LYS A 171 -27.94 -1.97 1.31
C LYS A 171 -26.85 -1.78 2.38
N VAL A 172 -25.61 -1.67 1.93
CA VAL A 172 -24.44 -1.51 2.80
C VAL A 172 -23.80 -0.13 2.62
N LEU A 173 -23.59 0.56 3.74
CA LEU A 173 -22.74 1.75 3.80
C LEU A 173 -21.27 1.35 3.99
N ILE A 174 -20.39 1.86 3.14
CA ILE A 174 -18.94 1.66 3.20
C ILE A 174 -18.31 3.00 3.54
N LEU A 175 -17.54 3.04 4.64
CA LEU A 175 -16.81 4.25 5.03
C LEU A 175 -15.38 4.18 4.48
N GLY A 176 -15.01 5.18 3.67
CA GLY A 176 -13.64 5.32 3.16
C GLY A 176 -12.69 5.99 4.16
N SER A 177 -11.42 6.11 3.77
CA SER A 177 -10.34 6.62 4.64
C SER A 177 -10.26 8.13 4.78
N GLY A 178 -10.90 8.89 3.89
CA GLY A 178 -10.67 10.34 3.77
C GLY A 178 -9.47 10.66 2.88
N GLY A 179 -8.88 11.84 3.08
CA GLY A 179 -7.67 12.27 2.35
C GLY A 179 -6.44 11.44 2.72
N LEU A 180 -5.51 11.28 1.77
CA LEU A 180 -4.26 10.55 2.01
C LEU A 180 -3.32 11.31 2.96
N SER A 181 -2.82 10.60 3.97
CA SER A 181 -1.85 11.12 4.94
C SER A 181 -0.80 10.07 5.29
N ILE A 182 0.32 10.51 5.86
CA ILE A 182 1.35 9.59 6.35
C ILE A 182 0.72 8.68 7.42
N GLY A 183 0.66 7.39 7.10
CA GLY A 183 0.09 6.32 7.93
C GLY A 183 -1.25 5.78 7.41
N GLN A 184 -1.88 6.48 6.46
CA GLN A 184 -3.10 6.06 5.79
C GLN A 184 -3.07 6.52 4.32
N ALA A 185 -2.59 5.66 3.44
CA ALA A 185 -2.31 5.98 2.04
C ALA A 185 -3.36 5.36 1.09
N GLY A 186 -2.92 4.85 -0.07
CA GLY A 186 -3.79 4.32 -1.12
C GLY A 186 -4.36 2.92 -0.84
N GLU A 187 -3.85 2.21 0.18
CA GLU A 187 -4.26 0.83 0.51
C GLU A 187 -5.77 0.70 0.76
N PHE A 188 -6.40 1.77 1.25
CA PHE A 188 -7.84 1.82 1.52
C PHE A 188 -8.68 2.15 0.28
N ASP A 189 -8.09 2.72 -0.77
CA ASP A 189 -8.73 2.84 -2.08
C ASP A 189 -8.84 1.46 -2.75
N TYR A 190 -7.76 0.68 -2.70
CA TYR A 190 -7.77 -0.72 -3.11
C TYR A 190 -8.78 -1.56 -2.31
N SER A 191 -8.67 -1.51 -0.98
CA SER A 191 -9.54 -2.27 -0.08
C SER A 191 -11.02 -1.94 -0.24
N GLY A 192 -11.37 -0.64 -0.27
CA GLY A 192 -12.75 -0.19 -0.48
C GLY A 192 -13.30 -0.59 -1.84
N SER A 193 -12.48 -0.54 -2.90
CA SER A 193 -12.86 -0.99 -4.24
C SER A 193 -13.17 -2.49 -4.29
N GLN A 194 -12.38 -3.33 -3.61
CA GLN A 194 -12.64 -4.77 -3.49
C GLN A 194 -13.93 -5.07 -2.71
N ALA A 195 -14.20 -4.31 -1.65
CA ALA A 195 -15.45 -4.45 -0.89
C ALA A 195 -16.67 -4.16 -1.77
N ILE A 196 -16.64 -3.06 -2.54
CA ILE A 196 -17.72 -2.70 -3.47
C ILE A 196 -17.93 -3.80 -4.51
N LYS A 197 -16.85 -4.35 -5.07
CA LYS A 197 -16.91 -5.48 -6.01
C LYS A 197 -17.61 -6.69 -5.37
N ALA A 198 -17.23 -7.07 -4.15
CA ALA A 198 -17.84 -8.19 -3.43
C ALA A 198 -19.33 -7.97 -3.16
N MET A 199 -19.75 -6.75 -2.77
CA MET A 199 -21.15 -6.39 -2.56
C MET A 199 -21.96 -6.57 -3.86
N LYS A 200 -21.44 -6.03 -4.97
CA LYS A 200 -22.11 -6.05 -6.28
C LYS A 200 -22.36 -7.48 -6.78
N GLU A 201 -21.40 -8.37 -6.59
CA GLU A 201 -21.54 -9.78 -6.97
C GLU A 201 -22.58 -10.54 -6.14
N GLU A 202 -22.80 -10.14 -4.88
CA GLU A 202 -23.84 -10.70 -4.02
C GLU A 202 -25.21 -10.00 -4.20
N GLY A 203 -25.31 -9.04 -5.12
CA GLY A 203 -26.54 -8.29 -5.36
C GLY A 203 -26.92 -7.31 -4.24
N VAL A 204 -25.94 -6.86 -3.46
CA VAL A 204 -26.12 -5.91 -2.35
C VAL A 204 -25.88 -4.48 -2.85
N GLU A 205 -26.81 -3.56 -2.60
CA GLU A 205 -26.66 -2.14 -2.94
C GLU A 205 -25.56 -1.50 -2.09
N SER A 206 -24.66 -0.76 -2.72
CA SER A 206 -23.47 -0.19 -2.11
C SER A 206 -23.53 1.34 -2.07
N VAL A 207 -23.42 1.90 -0.86
CA VAL A 207 -23.28 3.35 -0.63
C VAL A 207 -21.88 3.61 -0.10
N LEU A 208 -21.07 4.36 -0.83
CA LEU A 208 -19.73 4.76 -0.39
C LEU A 208 -19.74 6.19 0.12
N MET A 209 -19.09 6.44 1.26
CA MET A 209 -18.79 7.77 1.75
C MET A 209 -17.27 7.97 1.83
N ASN A 210 -16.72 8.82 0.96
CA ASN A 210 -15.31 9.18 0.98
C ASN A 210 -15.11 10.58 0.34
N PRO A 211 -14.54 11.56 1.05
CA PRO A 211 -14.28 12.89 0.51
C PRO A 211 -13.04 12.96 -0.39
N ASN A 212 -12.22 11.91 -0.46
CA ASN A 212 -11.08 11.89 -1.36
C ASN A 212 -11.52 11.67 -2.82
N ILE A 213 -11.54 12.77 -3.55
CA ILE A 213 -11.98 12.88 -4.94
C ILE A 213 -11.03 12.19 -5.93
N ALA A 214 -9.79 11.92 -5.56
CA ALA A 214 -8.81 11.30 -6.44
C ALA A 214 -8.95 9.77 -6.50
N THR A 215 -9.69 9.15 -5.59
CA THR A 215 -9.75 7.69 -5.46
C THR A 215 -10.50 6.97 -6.59
N VAL A 216 -10.08 5.75 -6.91
CA VAL A 216 -10.78 4.83 -7.81
C VAL A 216 -12.11 4.38 -7.24
N GLN A 217 -12.20 4.15 -5.93
CA GLN A 217 -13.42 3.70 -5.25
C GLN A 217 -14.60 4.68 -5.46
N THR A 218 -14.32 5.98 -5.60
CA THR A 218 -15.33 7.01 -5.83
C THR A 218 -15.67 7.24 -7.32
N SER A 219 -15.24 6.33 -8.21
CA SER A 219 -15.55 6.41 -9.64
C SER A 219 -17.02 6.08 -9.92
N LYS A 220 -17.62 6.82 -10.87
CA LYS A 220 -19.00 6.61 -11.30
C LYS A 220 -19.23 5.17 -11.77
N GLY A 221 -20.24 4.51 -11.21
CA GLY A 221 -20.66 3.15 -11.57
C GLY A 221 -19.89 2.01 -10.88
N LEU A 222 -18.94 2.33 -10.00
CA LEU A 222 -18.33 1.32 -9.13
C LEU A 222 -19.26 0.99 -7.96
N ALA A 223 -19.48 1.95 -7.06
CA ALA A 223 -20.57 1.90 -6.07
C ALA A 223 -21.89 2.43 -6.68
N ASP A 224 -23.02 2.04 -6.12
CA ASP A 224 -24.35 2.49 -6.58
C ASP A 224 -24.57 3.97 -6.26
N LYS A 225 -24.08 4.43 -5.09
CA LYS A 225 -24.06 5.84 -4.71
C LYS A 225 -22.75 6.22 -4.02
N VAL A 226 -22.29 7.44 -4.27
CA VAL A 226 -21.05 7.99 -3.69
C VAL A 226 -21.33 9.36 -3.05
N TYR A 227 -20.92 9.52 -1.80
CA TYR A 227 -20.99 10.76 -1.04
C TYR A 227 -19.59 11.32 -0.79
N PHE A 228 -19.28 12.46 -1.40
CA PHE A 228 -18.07 13.24 -1.14
C PHE A 228 -18.31 14.16 0.05
N LEU A 229 -18.29 13.58 1.25
CA LEU A 229 -18.61 14.24 2.52
C LEU A 229 -17.60 13.85 3.61
N PRO A 230 -17.40 14.69 4.64
CA PRO A 230 -16.48 14.39 5.74
C PRO A 230 -16.88 13.12 6.51
N VAL A 231 -15.95 12.18 6.70
CA VAL A 231 -16.16 10.93 7.47
C VAL A 231 -16.15 11.23 8.97
N THR A 232 -17.24 11.84 9.45
CA THR A 232 -17.46 12.20 10.86
C THR A 232 -18.83 11.70 11.30
N ALA A 233 -19.03 11.44 12.60
CA ALA A 233 -20.28 10.89 13.10
C ALA A 233 -21.51 11.71 12.68
N SER A 234 -21.40 13.04 12.67
CA SER A 234 -22.51 13.94 12.29
C SER A 234 -22.95 13.80 10.82
N TYR A 235 -22.00 13.70 9.89
CA TYR A 235 -22.29 13.54 8.47
C TYR A 235 -22.69 12.10 8.13
N VAL A 236 -22.05 11.11 8.76
CA VAL A 236 -22.41 9.70 8.58
C VAL A 236 -23.84 9.45 9.08
N GLU A 237 -24.26 10.01 10.22
CA GLU A 237 -25.66 9.91 10.68
C GLU A 237 -26.64 10.52 9.67
N GLN A 238 -26.27 11.61 8.98
CA GLN A 238 -27.11 12.21 7.94
C GLN A 238 -27.26 11.29 6.72
N VAL A 239 -26.16 10.66 6.28
CA VAL A 239 -26.21 9.67 5.19
C VAL A 239 -27.07 8.47 5.60
N ILE A 240 -26.96 7.97 6.83
CA ILE A 240 -27.80 6.88 7.36
C ILE A 240 -29.28 7.28 7.36
N LYS A 241 -29.61 8.50 7.81
CA LYS A 241 -30.99 9.02 7.80
C LYS A 241 -31.59 9.03 6.39
N SER A 242 -30.79 9.40 5.39
CA SER A 242 -31.19 9.52 3.99
C SER A 242 -31.28 8.15 3.29
N GLU A 243 -30.23 7.34 3.38
CA GLU A 243 -30.09 6.11 2.59
C GLU A 243 -30.71 4.88 3.24
N ARG A 244 -30.87 4.89 4.58
CA ARG A 244 -31.39 3.77 5.37
C ARG A 244 -30.69 2.44 5.07
N PRO A 245 -29.34 2.36 5.18
CA PRO A 245 -28.63 1.09 5.03
C PRO A 245 -28.99 0.13 6.17
N ASP A 246 -28.97 -1.18 5.90
CA ASP A 246 -29.16 -2.23 6.90
C ASP A 246 -27.83 -2.91 7.31
N GLY A 247 -26.73 -2.55 6.66
CA GLY A 247 -25.37 -2.92 7.04
C GLY A 247 -24.36 -1.77 6.89
N VAL A 248 -23.26 -1.85 7.65
CA VAL A 248 -22.11 -0.94 7.52
C VAL A 248 -20.79 -1.72 7.58
N LEU A 249 -19.84 -1.37 6.71
CA LEU A 249 -18.47 -1.87 6.72
C LEU A 249 -17.52 -0.78 7.25
N LEU A 250 -16.85 -1.08 8.36
CA LEU A 250 -15.96 -0.14 9.08
C LEU A 250 -14.46 -0.47 8.91
N THR A 251 -14.12 -1.71 8.54
CA THR A 251 -12.75 -2.24 8.52
C THR A 251 -11.99 -1.99 7.22
N PHE A 252 -12.56 -1.21 6.29
CA PHE A 252 -12.01 -0.96 4.94
C PHE A 252 -11.49 0.47 4.74
N GLY A 253 -11.76 1.39 5.68
CA GLY A 253 -11.42 2.81 5.59
C GLY A 253 -10.35 3.26 6.60
N GLY A 254 -9.51 2.36 7.08
CA GLY A 254 -8.46 2.65 8.06
C GLY A 254 -8.98 3.23 9.37
N GLN A 255 -8.14 3.99 10.07
CA GLN A 255 -8.45 4.51 11.40
C GLN A 255 -9.61 5.53 11.38
N THR A 256 -9.73 6.33 10.32
CA THR A 256 -10.81 7.33 10.17
C THR A 256 -12.19 6.67 10.24
N ALA A 257 -12.41 5.62 9.44
CA ALA A 257 -13.68 4.88 9.42
C ALA A 257 -13.94 4.15 10.74
N LEU A 258 -12.90 3.54 11.32
CA LEU A 258 -12.97 2.80 12.57
C LEU A 258 -13.36 3.71 13.75
N ASN A 259 -12.66 4.84 13.91
CA ASN A 259 -12.94 5.81 14.97
C ASN A 259 -14.35 6.39 14.84
N CYS A 260 -14.75 6.76 13.62
CA CYS A 260 -16.12 7.22 13.35
C CYS A 260 -17.15 6.15 13.71
N GLY A 261 -16.85 4.88 13.41
CA GLY A 261 -17.72 3.75 13.72
C GLY A 261 -17.92 3.51 15.22
N VAL A 262 -16.83 3.62 15.99
CA VAL A 262 -16.84 3.52 17.46
C VAL A 262 -17.60 4.70 18.08
N GLU A 263 -17.44 5.91 17.56
CA GLU A 263 -18.18 7.09 18.02
C GLU A 263 -19.69 6.93 17.82
N LEU A 264 -20.11 6.43 16.66
CA LEU A 264 -21.51 6.17 16.33
C LEU A 264 -22.13 5.05 17.17
N GLU A 265 -21.34 4.01 17.52
CA GLU A 265 -21.75 2.97 18.46
C GLU A 265 -22.02 3.57 19.85
N ARG A 266 -21.07 4.36 20.37
CA ARG A 266 -21.21 5.04 21.67
C ARG A 266 -22.40 6.00 21.71
N ALA A 267 -22.72 6.63 20.58
CA ALA A 267 -23.88 7.50 20.43
C ALA A 267 -25.21 6.74 20.23
N GLY A 268 -25.18 5.40 20.13
CA GLY A 268 -26.35 4.56 19.92
C GLY A 268 -26.99 4.71 18.54
N VAL A 269 -26.26 5.22 17.55
CA VAL A 269 -26.78 5.52 16.20
C VAL A 269 -27.15 4.25 15.46
N TRP A 270 -26.32 3.19 15.56
CA TRP A 270 -26.57 1.92 14.89
C TRP A 270 -27.90 1.30 15.32
N ALA A 271 -28.11 1.19 16.64
CA ALA A 271 -29.37 0.70 17.21
C ALA A 271 -30.56 1.59 16.85
N LYS A 272 -30.39 2.92 16.88
CA LYS A 272 -31.44 3.90 16.55
C LYS A 272 -31.98 3.75 15.12
N TYR A 273 -31.14 3.36 14.16
CA TYR A 273 -31.54 3.20 12.75
C TYR A 273 -31.60 1.75 12.28
N GLY A 274 -31.29 0.77 13.14
CA GLY A 274 -31.26 -0.65 12.78
C GLY A 274 -30.15 -1.03 11.82
N VAL A 275 -29.00 -0.33 11.85
CA VAL A 275 -27.83 -0.60 11.01
C VAL A 275 -26.96 -1.64 11.70
N ARG A 276 -26.61 -2.73 11.01
CA ARG A 276 -25.73 -3.77 11.55
C ARG A 276 -24.28 -3.52 11.14
N VAL A 277 -23.34 -3.64 12.07
CA VAL A 277 -21.91 -3.67 11.72
C VAL A 277 -21.58 -5.04 11.15
N LEU A 278 -21.08 -5.09 9.92
CA LEU A 278 -20.76 -6.32 9.20
C LEU A 278 -19.28 -6.67 9.38
N GLY A 279 -18.98 -7.97 9.53
CA GLY A 279 -17.63 -8.46 9.80
C GLY A 279 -17.28 -8.34 11.29
N THR A 280 -16.07 -7.87 11.59
CA THR A 280 -15.57 -7.74 12.96
C THR A 280 -16.44 -6.82 13.82
N PRO A 281 -16.93 -7.27 14.99
CA PRO A 281 -17.73 -6.45 15.90
C PRO A 281 -16.96 -5.24 16.45
N VAL A 282 -17.67 -4.16 16.76
CA VAL A 282 -17.09 -2.96 17.39
C VAL A 282 -16.43 -3.27 18.73
N ALA A 283 -16.97 -4.23 19.50
CA ALA A 283 -16.36 -4.68 20.75
C ALA A 283 -14.96 -5.27 20.54
N SER A 284 -14.79 -6.11 19.52
CA SER A 284 -13.49 -6.69 19.15
C SER A 284 -12.49 -5.62 18.71
N ILE A 285 -12.96 -4.64 17.94
CA ILE A 285 -12.17 -3.48 17.52
C ILE A 285 -11.67 -2.68 18.75
N VAL A 286 -12.56 -2.38 19.70
CA VAL A 286 -12.19 -1.66 20.93
C VAL A 286 -11.20 -2.49 21.77
N GLN A 287 -11.39 -3.81 21.85
CA GLN A 287 -10.50 -4.71 22.57
C GLN A 287 -9.09 -4.78 21.95
N SER A 288 -8.96 -4.70 20.63
CA SER A 288 -7.65 -4.69 19.97
C SER A 288 -6.93 -3.34 20.05
N GLU A 289 -7.69 -2.23 20.04
CA GLU A 289 -7.13 -0.87 20.07
C GLU A 289 -6.78 -0.39 21.50
N ASP A 290 -7.53 -0.83 22.53
CA ASP A 290 -7.23 -0.53 23.93
C ASP A 290 -6.16 -1.50 24.47
N ARG A 291 -4.97 -0.97 24.80
CA ARG A 291 -3.82 -1.78 25.24
C ARG A 291 -4.10 -2.64 26.48
N LYS A 292 -4.93 -2.17 27.41
CA LYS A 292 -5.23 -2.94 28.62
C LYS A 292 -6.18 -4.09 28.30
N MET A 293 -7.25 -3.81 27.56
CA MET A 293 -8.18 -4.85 27.12
C MET A 293 -7.47 -5.88 26.25
N PHE A 294 -6.58 -5.44 25.36
CA PHE A 294 -5.78 -6.30 24.51
C PHE A 294 -4.89 -7.23 25.33
N ALA A 295 -4.17 -6.71 26.33
CA ALA A 295 -3.35 -7.51 27.23
C ALA A 295 -4.16 -8.57 27.99
N GLU A 296 -5.37 -8.23 28.45
CA GLU A 296 -6.28 -9.17 29.12
C GLU A 296 -6.77 -10.27 28.17
N VAL A 297 -7.09 -9.92 26.92
CA VAL A 297 -7.49 -10.88 25.88
C VAL A 297 -6.35 -11.85 25.57
N VAL A 298 -5.14 -11.33 25.33
CA VAL A 298 -3.94 -12.12 25.05
C VAL A 298 -3.59 -13.03 26.23
N ALA A 299 -3.65 -12.52 27.47
CA ALA A 299 -3.42 -13.34 28.67
C ALA A 299 -4.45 -14.46 28.83
N SER A 300 -5.70 -14.24 28.39
CA SER A 300 -6.77 -15.26 28.49
C SER A 300 -6.54 -16.50 27.62
N VAL A 301 -5.68 -16.42 26.60
CA VAL A 301 -5.25 -17.55 25.78
C VAL A 301 -3.87 -18.11 26.18
N GLY A 302 -3.31 -17.66 27.31
CA GLY A 302 -2.00 -18.10 27.80
C GLY A 302 -0.81 -17.38 27.17
N GLU A 303 -1.08 -16.33 26.38
CA GLU A 303 -0.08 -15.58 25.63
C GLU A 303 0.33 -14.29 26.34
N ARG A 304 1.37 -13.62 25.83
CA ARG A 304 1.94 -12.43 26.48
C ARG A 304 2.14 -11.28 25.50
N VAL A 305 1.68 -10.10 25.91
CA VAL A 305 2.12 -8.83 25.33
C VAL A 305 3.41 -8.36 25.99
N ALA A 306 4.14 -7.45 25.34
CA ALA A 306 5.32 -6.83 25.95
C ALA A 306 4.97 -6.22 27.33
N PRO A 307 5.76 -6.52 28.40
CA PRO A 307 5.51 -5.95 29.71
C PRO A 307 5.50 -4.42 29.65
N SER A 308 4.44 -3.82 30.19
CA SER A 308 4.25 -2.37 30.16
C SER A 308 3.56 -1.85 31.42
N ALA A 309 3.67 -0.54 31.65
CA ALA A 309 3.02 0.16 32.73
C ALA A 309 2.61 1.57 32.29
N ALA A 310 1.35 1.94 32.54
CA ALA A 310 0.92 3.33 32.44
C ALA A 310 1.29 4.06 33.74
N VAL A 311 1.92 5.22 33.61
CA VAL A 311 2.46 6.02 34.70
C VAL A 311 2.07 7.50 34.51
N TYR A 312 1.94 8.22 35.61
CA TYR A 312 1.43 9.61 35.63
C TYR A 312 2.43 10.60 36.26
N SER A 313 3.60 10.14 36.67
CA SER A 313 4.71 10.97 37.16
C SER A 313 6.06 10.39 36.75
N VAL A 314 7.12 11.18 36.89
CA VAL A 314 8.50 10.74 36.62
C VAL A 314 8.92 9.67 37.62
N GLU A 315 8.51 9.78 38.88
CA GLU A 315 8.74 8.78 39.92
C GLU A 315 8.07 7.44 39.58
N GLU A 316 6.79 7.46 39.18
CA GLU A 316 6.08 6.25 38.74
C GLU A 316 6.76 5.62 37.52
N ALA A 317 7.29 6.43 36.59
CA ALA A 317 8.06 5.94 35.45
C ALA A 317 9.31 5.19 35.88
N HIS A 318 10.04 5.68 36.89
CA HIS A 318 11.21 4.98 37.44
C HIS A 318 10.85 3.67 38.13
N GLU A 319 9.83 3.67 38.99
CA GLU A 319 9.35 2.44 39.64
C GLU A 319 8.89 1.39 38.62
N ALA A 320 8.20 1.82 37.57
CA ALA A 320 7.82 0.96 36.47
C ALA A 320 9.04 0.38 35.73
N ALA A 321 10.03 1.21 35.42
CA ALA A 321 11.24 0.77 34.72
C ALA A 321 12.12 -0.15 35.56
N GLU A 322 12.20 0.02 36.88
CA GLU A 322 12.90 -0.92 37.77
C GLU A 322 12.21 -2.28 37.81
N ARG A 323 10.87 -2.30 37.81
CA ARG A 323 10.07 -3.54 37.77
C ARG A 323 10.16 -4.25 36.42
N ILE A 324 10.16 -3.49 35.32
CA ILE A 324 10.22 -4.02 33.95
C ILE A 324 11.66 -4.45 33.58
N GLY A 325 12.65 -3.70 34.05
CA GLY A 325 14.06 -3.83 33.71
C GLY A 325 14.47 -2.93 32.54
N TYR A 326 15.58 -2.22 32.67
CA TYR A 326 16.18 -1.46 31.59
C TYR A 326 16.86 -2.38 30.56
N PRO A 327 16.93 -1.98 29.26
CA PRO A 327 16.38 -0.75 28.71
C PRO A 327 14.84 -0.77 28.58
N VAL A 328 14.22 0.41 28.66
CA VAL A 328 12.77 0.59 28.51
C VAL A 328 12.45 1.58 27.40
N LEU A 329 11.27 1.45 26.81
CA LEU A 329 10.69 2.42 25.88
C LEU A 329 9.65 3.25 26.63
N ALA A 330 9.87 4.57 26.72
CA ALA A 330 8.87 5.50 27.21
C ALA A 330 8.04 6.02 26.04
N ARG A 331 6.71 6.07 26.16
CA ARG A 331 5.79 6.61 25.13
C ARG A 331 4.71 7.46 25.75
N ALA A 332 4.53 8.70 25.28
CA ALA A 332 3.40 9.51 25.73
C ALA A 332 2.07 8.88 25.27
N ALA A 333 1.12 8.74 26.20
CA ALA A 333 -0.24 8.32 25.86
C ALA A 333 -0.99 9.47 25.18
N TYR A 334 -2.05 9.16 24.41
CA TYR A 334 -2.86 10.13 23.66
C TYR A 334 -2.06 11.02 22.67
N ALA A 335 -0.80 10.68 22.41
CA ALA A 335 0.07 11.35 21.47
C ALA A 335 0.17 10.50 20.19
N LEU A 336 -0.09 11.12 19.04
CA LEU A 336 0.01 10.45 17.74
C LEU A 336 1.47 10.39 17.30
N GLY A 337 1.87 9.29 16.67
CA GLY A 337 3.17 9.17 16.01
C GLY A 337 4.38 9.25 16.95
N GLY A 338 4.28 8.67 18.15
CA GLY A 338 5.44 8.56 19.05
C GLY A 338 5.99 9.90 19.56
N LEU A 339 5.22 10.99 19.50
CA LEU A 339 5.61 12.28 20.06
C LEU A 339 5.88 12.11 21.56
N GLY A 340 7.09 12.47 22.02
CA GLY A 340 7.52 12.24 23.40
C GLY A 340 7.87 10.78 23.72
N SER A 341 8.05 9.93 22.71
CA SER A 341 8.59 8.58 22.89
C SER A 341 10.11 8.53 22.77
N GLY A 342 10.74 7.61 23.49
CA GLY A 342 12.17 7.38 23.41
C GLY A 342 12.61 6.18 24.24
N PHE A 343 13.73 5.58 23.84
CA PHE A 343 14.37 4.53 24.61
C PHE A 343 15.22 5.15 25.73
N ALA A 344 15.16 4.54 26.90
CA ALA A 344 16.02 4.85 28.02
C ALA A 344 16.79 3.59 28.41
N ASP A 345 18.11 3.66 28.40
CA ASP A 345 18.98 2.58 28.86
C ASP A 345 19.21 2.64 30.38
N ASN A 346 18.88 3.78 30.99
CA ASN A 346 19.10 4.03 32.41
C ASN A 346 18.15 5.10 32.99
N HIS A 347 18.22 5.27 34.31
CA HIS A 347 17.41 6.20 35.08
C HIS A 347 17.56 7.67 34.64
N GLN A 348 18.75 8.12 34.23
CA GLN A 348 18.94 9.53 33.84
C GLN A 348 18.28 9.84 32.50
N GLU A 349 18.37 8.93 31.55
CA GLU A 349 17.70 9.06 30.25
C GLU A 349 16.18 9.02 30.40
N LEU A 350 15.66 8.10 31.22
CA LEU A 350 14.22 8.00 31.45
C LEU A 350 13.67 9.28 32.09
N ALA A 351 14.39 9.89 33.04
CA ALA A 351 13.95 11.12 33.69
C ALA A 351 13.80 12.28 32.69
N LYS A 352 14.77 12.41 31.76
CA LYS A 352 14.71 13.43 30.70
C LYS A 352 13.53 13.20 29.77
N LEU A 353 13.33 11.95 29.34
CA LEU A 353 12.23 11.57 28.45
C LEU A 353 10.88 11.77 29.12
N ALA A 354 10.71 11.28 30.34
CA ALA A 354 9.47 11.39 31.10
C ALA A 354 9.11 12.86 31.37
N THR A 355 10.07 13.69 31.79
CA THR A 355 9.85 15.13 32.01
C THR A 355 9.38 15.83 30.73
N SER A 356 10.03 15.53 29.60
CA SER A 356 9.65 16.07 28.29
C SER A 356 8.27 15.58 27.85
N ALA A 357 7.97 14.30 28.05
CA ALA A 357 6.70 13.69 27.67
C ALA A 357 5.53 14.21 28.51
N PHE A 358 5.69 14.36 29.83
CA PHE A 358 4.64 14.87 30.72
C PHE A 358 4.30 16.35 30.48
N ALA A 359 5.18 17.12 29.83
CA ALA A 359 4.86 18.47 29.38
C ALA A 359 3.78 18.49 28.27
N HIS A 360 3.58 17.37 27.58
CA HIS A 360 2.70 17.26 26.41
C HIS A 360 1.57 16.23 26.59
N SER A 361 1.68 15.31 27.54
CA SER A 361 0.67 14.31 27.84
C SER A 361 0.50 14.05 29.34
N PRO A 362 -0.74 13.88 29.84
CA PRO A 362 -0.97 13.57 31.25
C PRO A 362 -0.57 12.14 31.65
N GLN A 363 -0.22 11.27 30.70
CA GLN A 363 0.10 9.87 30.95
C GLN A 363 1.27 9.42 30.05
N LEU A 364 2.17 8.62 30.61
CA LEU A 364 3.29 7.98 29.91
C LEU A 364 3.14 6.46 30.03
N ILE A 365 3.56 5.72 29.03
CA ILE A 365 3.62 4.25 29.03
C ILE A 365 5.09 3.86 29.00
N ILE A 366 5.50 3.04 29.97
CA ILE A 366 6.84 2.44 30.02
C ILE A 366 6.70 0.99 29.58
N ASP A 367 7.35 0.63 28.48
CA ASP A 367 7.39 -0.73 27.93
C ASP A 367 8.79 -1.34 28.06
N LYS A 368 8.86 -2.67 28.15
CA LYS A 368 10.12 -3.41 27.97
C LYS A 368 10.70 -3.07 26.60
N SER A 369 11.96 -2.65 26.54
CA SER A 369 12.63 -2.48 25.25
C SER A 369 12.90 -3.84 24.63
N LEU A 370 12.32 -4.07 23.47
CA LEU A 370 12.56 -5.23 22.62
C LEU A 370 13.41 -4.83 21.40
N LYS A 371 14.14 -3.71 21.49
CA LYS A 371 14.96 -3.17 20.40
C LYS A 371 15.96 -4.21 19.93
N GLY A 372 16.03 -4.42 18.61
CA GLY A 372 16.93 -5.40 18.01
C GLY A 372 16.39 -6.83 17.94
N TRP A 373 15.17 -7.09 18.42
CA TRP A 373 14.48 -8.37 18.19
C TRP A 373 13.96 -8.44 16.75
N LYS A 374 13.75 -9.65 16.25
CA LYS A 374 13.12 -9.86 14.94
C LYS A 374 11.68 -9.40 15.03
N GLU A 375 11.21 -8.63 14.05
CA GLU A 375 9.81 -8.24 13.95
C GLU A 375 9.15 -9.04 12.83
N VAL A 376 8.07 -9.75 13.16
CA VAL A 376 7.39 -10.69 12.27
C VAL A 376 5.90 -10.39 12.29
N GLU A 377 5.27 -10.38 11.12
CA GLU A 377 3.83 -10.11 10.97
C GLU A 377 3.11 -11.29 10.31
N TYR A 378 1.85 -11.50 10.67
CA TYR A 378 0.96 -12.46 10.03
C TYR A 378 -0.37 -11.81 9.64
N GLU A 379 -0.81 -12.10 8.42
CA GLU A 379 -2.14 -11.76 7.92
C GLU A 379 -3.06 -12.96 8.13
N VAL A 380 -4.09 -12.78 8.95
CA VAL A 380 -4.98 -13.85 9.39
C VAL A 380 -6.38 -13.60 8.86
N VAL A 381 -7.01 -14.63 8.31
CA VAL A 381 -8.40 -14.57 7.83
C VAL A 381 -9.23 -15.54 8.65
N ARG A 382 -10.35 -15.05 9.18
CA ARG A 382 -11.31 -15.85 9.96
C ARG A 382 -12.73 -15.61 9.51
N ASP A 383 -13.47 -16.68 9.27
CA ASP A 383 -14.91 -16.61 8.96
C ASP A 383 -15.80 -16.76 10.20
N ALA A 384 -17.11 -16.58 10.01
CA ALA A 384 -18.10 -16.73 11.08
C ALA A 384 -18.28 -18.19 11.57
N PHE A 385 -17.70 -19.17 10.87
CA PHE A 385 -17.77 -20.59 11.16
C PHE A 385 -16.46 -21.13 11.78
N ASP A 386 -15.56 -20.22 12.15
CA ASP A 386 -14.28 -20.49 12.82
C ASP A 386 -13.27 -21.26 11.99
N ASN A 387 -13.42 -21.23 10.67
CA ASN A 387 -12.31 -21.51 9.77
C ASN A 387 -11.35 -20.31 9.86
N CYS A 388 -10.08 -20.58 10.16
CA CYS A 388 -9.08 -19.55 10.44
C CYS A 388 -7.75 -19.99 9.81
N ILE A 389 -7.18 -19.14 8.96
CA ILE A 389 -5.97 -19.43 8.19
C ILE A 389 -4.99 -18.25 8.28
N THR A 390 -3.69 -18.51 8.08
CA THR A 390 -2.70 -17.44 7.90
C THR A 390 -2.31 -17.32 6.43
N VAL A 391 -2.69 -16.21 5.80
CA VAL A 391 -2.56 -16.00 4.34
C VAL A 391 -1.15 -15.55 3.95
N CYS A 392 -0.50 -14.75 4.79
CA CYS A 392 0.82 -14.24 4.51
C CYS A 392 1.58 -14.07 5.82
N ASN A 393 2.88 -14.27 5.77
CA ASN A 393 3.79 -13.93 6.84
C ASN A 393 4.92 -13.06 6.30
N MET A 394 5.32 -12.08 7.08
CA MET A 394 6.30 -11.07 6.71
C MET A 394 7.38 -10.98 7.79
N GLU A 395 8.62 -10.76 7.38
CA GLU A 395 9.75 -10.53 8.27
C GLU A 395 10.37 -9.17 7.96
N ASN A 396 10.51 -8.34 8.99
CA ASN A 396 11.22 -7.07 8.82
C ASN A 396 12.72 -7.34 8.75
N ILE A 397 13.36 -6.80 7.73
CA ILE A 397 14.83 -6.81 7.58
C ILE A 397 15.43 -5.87 8.63
N ASP A 398 14.80 -4.70 8.80
CA ASP A 398 15.05 -3.82 9.92
C ASP A 398 14.47 -4.42 11.21
N PRO A 399 15.25 -4.50 12.30
CA PRO A 399 14.77 -5.09 13.54
C PRO A 399 13.87 -4.14 14.32
N LEU A 400 13.15 -4.68 15.32
CA LEU A 400 12.19 -3.93 16.12
C LEU A 400 12.80 -2.65 16.70
N GLY A 401 12.03 -1.57 16.63
CA GLY A 401 12.42 -0.20 16.98
C GLY A 401 12.23 0.76 15.81
N ILE A 402 12.13 0.22 14.60
CA ILE A 402 11.69 0.89 13.37
C ILE A 402 10.29 0.36 13.06
N HIS A 403 9.33 1.25 12.80
CA HIS A 403 7.95 0.88 12.51
C HIS A 403 7.87 0.03 11.22
N THR A 404 7.00 -0.97 11.15
CA THR A 404 6.81 -1.85 9.96
C THR A 404 6.66 -1.05 8.64
N GLY A 405 5.89 0.03 8.68
CA GLY A 405 5.74 1.01 7.59
C GLY A 405 7.03 1.75 7.17
N GLU A 406 8.03 1.87 8.04
CA GLU A 406 9.39 2.41 7.79
C GLU A 406 10.42 1.32 7.48
N SER A 407 10.10 0.06 7.76
CA SER A 407 11.03 -1.05 7.60
C SER A 407 11.09 -1.53 6.16
N PHE A 408 12.27 -2.01 5.77
CA PHE A 408 12.38 -2.97 4.66
C PHE A 408 11.77 -4.30 5.13
N VAL A 409 10.92 -4.92 4.32
CA VAL A 409 10.15 -6.11 4.70
C VAL A 409 10.28 -7.18 3.62
N VAL A 410 10.41 -8.45 4.02
CA VAL A 410 10.44 -9.59 3.10
C VAL A 410 9.23 -10.50 3.32
N ALA A 411 8.68 -11.05 2.22
CA ALA A 411 7.67 -12.11 2.25
C ALA A 411 8.08 -13.26 1.31
N PRO A 412 7.99 -14.53 1.74
CA PRO A 412 7.73 -14.96 3.13
C PRO A 412 8.93 -14.67 4.06
N SER A 413 8.80 -14.89 5.37
CA SER A 413 9.95 -14.85 6.29
C SER A 413 11.07 -15.80 5.85
N GLN A 414 12.33 -15.37 6.02
CA GLN A 414 13.52 -16.09 5.54
C GLN A 414 14.32 -16.75 6.68
N THR A 415 14.26 -16.20 7.91
CA THR A 415 15.18 -16.60 8.99
C THR A 415 14.51 -17.34 10.15
N LEU A 416 13.24 -17.74 9.98
CA LEU A 416 12.51 -18.55 10.96
C LEU A 416 12.69 -20.04 10.72
N THR A 417 12.89 -20.79 11.80
CA THR A 417 12.77 -22.24 11.79
C THR A 417 11.30 -22.66 11.67
N ASN A 418 11.04 -23.90 11.25
CA ASN A 418 9.66 -24.44 11.21
C ASN A 418 8.94 -24.31 12.55
N ARG A 419 9.67 -24.47 13.66
CA ARG A 419 9.09 -24.40 15.00
C ARG A 419 8.71 -22.98 15.39
N GLU A 420 9.59 -22.00 15.15
CA GLU A 420 9.26 -20.58 15.37
C GLU A 420 8.09 -20.13 14.48
N TYR A 421 8.08 -20.53 13.21
CA TYR A 421 6.99 -20.23 12.29
C TYR A 421 5.64 -20.74 12.81
N ASN A 422 5.55 -22.04 13.11
CA ASN A 422 4.28 -22.64 13.54
C ASN A 422 3.86 -22.21 14.94
N LEU A 423 4.81 -21.92 15.83
CA LEU A 423 4.53 -21.29 17.13
C LEU A 423 3.80 -19.95 16.94
N LEU A 424 4.37 -19.03 16.15
CA LEU A 424 3.76 -17.72 15.90
C LEU A 424 2.44 -17.85 15.11
N ARG A 425 2.35 -18.80 14.17
CA ARG A 425 1.12 -19.09 13.43
C ARG A 425 -0.02 -19.56 14.34
N THR A 426 0.23 -20.57 15.19
CA THR A 426 -0.76 -21.12 16.12
C THR A 426 -1.22 -20.06 17.13
N THR A 427 -0.29 -19.23 17.60
CA THR A 427 -0.58 -18.07 18.45
C THR A 427 -1.48 -17.06 17.75
N ALA A 428 -1.20 -16.75 16.48
CA ALA A 428 -2.00 -15.82 15.67
C ALA A 428 -3.46 -16.29 15.60
N ILE A 429 -3.67 -17.54 15.19
CA ILE A 429 -4.99 -18.15 15.08
C ILE A 429 -5.71 -18.12 16.44
N SER A 430 -5.02 -18.42 17.54
CA SER A 430 -5.61 -18.46 18.89
C SER A 430 -6.08 -17.09 19.37
N VAL A 431 -5.25 -16.06 19.20
CA VAL A 431 -5.58 -14.66 19.58
C VAL A 431 -6.73 -14.13 18.73
N VAL A 432 -6.68 -14.34 17.42
CA VAL A 432 -7.70 -13.86 16.47
C VAL A 432 -9.06 -14.53 16.72
N ARG A 433 -9.06 -15.83 17.02
CA ARG A 433 -10.28 -16.54 17.47
C ARG A 433 -10.83 -15.95 18.76
N ARG A 434 -9.97 -15.63 19.74
CA ARG A 434 -10.40 -15.08 21.03
C ARG A 434 -11.00 -13.67 20.90
N LEU A 435 -10.41 -12.82 20.05
CA LEU A 435 -10.94 -11.49 19.74
C LEU A 435 -12.28 -11.55 19.00
N GLY A 436 -12.60 -12.66 18.34
CA GLY A 436 -13.85 -12.82 17.59
C GLY A 436 -13.86 -12.06 16.27
N VAL A 437 -12.69 -11.91 15.64
CA VAL A 437 -12.55 -11.30 14.31
C VAL A 437 -13.34 -12.10 13.27
N VAL A 438 -14.03 -11.39 12.38
CA VAL A 438 -14.72 -11.98 11.20
C VAL A 438 -14.35 -11.12 9.99
N GLY A 439 -13.52 -11.68 9.11
CA GLY A 439 -12.85 -10.95 8.05
C GLY A 439 -11.35 -11.20 8.10
N GLU A 440 -10.58 -10.13 8.05
CA GLU A 440 -9.11 -10.14 8.08
C GLU A 440 -8.59 -9.36 9.30
N CYS A 441 -7.39 -9.73 9.75
CA CYS A 441 -6.60 -8.94 10.68
C CYS A 441 -5.09 -9.21 10.53
N ASN A 442 -4.30 -8.20 10.88
CA ASN A 442 -2.84 -8.29 11.00
C ASN A 442 -2.44 -8.45 12.47
N ILE A 443 -1.46 -9.32 12.75
CA ILE A 443 -0.84 -9.48 14.08
C ILE A 443 0.68 -9.37 13.97
N GLN A 444 1.30 -8.68 14.93
CA GLN A 444 2.73 -8.41 14.95
C GLN A 444 3.42 -9.00 16.19
N TYR A 445 4.62 -9.53 15.98
CA TYR A 445 5.44 -10.19 16.98
C TYR A 445 6.83 -9.57 17.07
N ALA A 446 7.38 -9.53 18.28
CA ALA A 446 8.82 -9.44 18.48
C ALA A 446 9.35 -10.82 18.92
N LEU A 447 10.22 -11.43 18.12
CA LEU A 447 10.86 -12.72 18.38
C LEU A 447 12.34 -12.52 18.73
N ASN A 448 12.77 -13.14 19.83
CA ASN A 448 14.15 -13.08 20.28
C ASN A 448 15.06 -13.80 19.26
N PRO A 449 16.13 -13.16 18.74
CA PRO A 449 17.00 -13.79 17.75
C PRO A 449 17.82 -14.98 18.29
N ALA A 450 17.87 -15.19 19.60
CA ALA A 450 18.66 -16.24 20.25
C ALA A 450 17.80 -17.33 20.95
N SER A 451 16.47 -17.23 20.92
CA SER A 451 15.57 -18.20 21.58
C SER A 451 14.14 -18.11 21.06
N GLU A 452 13.28 -19.06 21.44
CA GLU A 452 11.84 -19.05 21.11
C GLU A 452 11.02 -18.05 21.98
N GLU A 453 11.66 -17.18 22.77
CA GLU A 453 10.94 -16.14 23.51
C GLU A 453 10.38 -15.09 22.52
N TYR A 454 9.08 -14.84 22.59
CA TYR A 454 8.43 -13.78 21.82
C TYR A 454 7.41 -13.00 22.66
N TYR A 455 7.02 -11.84 22.15
CA TYR A 455 5.89 -11.06 22.63
C TYR A 455 5.00 -10.63 21.48
N ILE A 456 3.69 -10.59 21.72
CA ILE A 456 2.73 -9.96 20.81
C ILE A 456 2.82 -8.44 21.00
N ILE A 457 2.98 -7.72 19.90
CA ILE A 457 3.11 -6.25 19.90
C ILE A 457 1.74 -5.59 19.77
N GLU A 458 0.99 -5.94 18.73
CA GLU A 458 -0.34 -5.43 18.46
C GLU A 458 -1.13 -6.35 17.51
N VAL A 459 -2.45 -6.15 17.46
CA VAL A 459 -3.36 -6.73 16.47
C VAL A 459 -4.17 -5.61 15.86
N ASN A 460 -4.16 -5.52 14.52
CA ASN A 460 -4.97 -4.59 13.75
C ASN A 460 -6.17 -5.35 13.19
N ALA A 461 -7.34 -5.22 13.84
CA ALA A 461 -8.58 -5.91 13.46
C ALA A 461 -9.32 -5.25 12.27
N ARG A 462 -8.55 -4.84 11.26
CA ARG A 462 -8.98 -4.16 10.04
C ARG A 462 -7.95 -4.37 8.94
N LEU A 463 -8.36 -4.08 7.71
CA LEU A 463 -7.41 -3.97 6.61
C LEU A 463 -6.39 -2.88 6.91
N SER A 464 -5.20 -3.11 6.40
CA SER A 464 -3.99 -2.35 6.69
C SER A 464 -3.10 -2.26 5.45
N ARG A 465 -2.01 -1.50 5.54
CA ARG A 465 -0.99 -1.51 4.50
C ARG A 465 -0.36 -2.89 4.34
N SER A 466 -0.07 -3.58 5.45
CA SER A 466 0.42 -4.96 5.47
C SER A 466 -0.54 -5.90 4.73
N SER A 467 -1.86 -5.72 4.86
CA SER A 467 -2.85 -6.52 4.12
C SER A 467 -2.85 -6.25 2.61
N ALA A 468 -2.63 -5.01 2.16
CA ALA A 468 -2.50 -4.68 0.75
C ALA A 468 -1.22 -5.27 0.17
N LEU A 469 -0.09 -5.09 0.87
CA LEU A 469 1.19 -5.71 0.52
C LEU A 469 1.07 -7.23 0.42
N ALA A 470 0.49 -7.89 1.42
CA ALA A 470 0.28 -9.33 1.42
C ALA A 470 -0.64 -9.80 0.29
N SER A 471 -1.68 -9.03 -0.05
CA SER A 471 -2.56 -9.37 -1.18
C SER A 471 -1.80 -9.37 -2.50
N LYS A 472 -0.89 -8.41 -2.71
CA LYS A 472 -0.03 -8.36 -3.89
C LYS A 472 1.07 -9.42 -3.82
N ALA A 473 1.71 -9.60 -2.67
CA ALA A 473 2.79 -10.57 -2.51
C ALA A 473 2.33 -12.01 -2.77
N THR A 474 1.10 -12.35 -2.38
CA THR A 474 0.58 -13.72 -2.48
C THR A 474 -0.31 -13.96 -3.68
N GLY A 475 -0.94 -12.92 -4.24
CA GLY A 475 -2.06 -13.02 -5.19
C GLY A 475 -3.43 -13.27 -4.52
N TYR A 476 -3.48 -13.41 -3.19
CA TYR A 476 -4.69 -13.68 -2.43
C TYR A 476 -5.44 -12.36 -2.11
N PRO A 477 -6.69 -12.15 -2.59
CA PRO A 477 -7.35 -10.85 -2.48
C PRO A 477 -8.03 -10.67 -1.09
N LEU A 478 -7.23 -10.34 -0.06
CA LEU A 478 -7.67 -10.28 1.35
C LEU A 478 -8.92 -9.41 1.55
N ALA A 479 -8.95 -8.20 0.98
CA ALA A 479 -10.08 -7.30 1.11
C ALA A 479 -11.37 -7.85 0.50
N TYR A 480 -11.28 -8.49 -0.68
CA TYR A 480 -12.44 -9.10 -1.33
C TYR A 480 -12.97 -10.28 -0.50
N VAL A 481 -12.08 -11.14 -0.01
CA VAL A 481 -12.45 -12.27 0.85
C VAL A 481 -13.08 -11.76 2.14
N ALA A 482 -12.46 -10.81 2.83
CA ALA A 482 -12.98 -10.22 4.07
C ALA A 482 -14.39 -9.64 3.88
N ALA A 483 -14.66 -8.99 2.74
CA ALA A 483 -15.99 -8.46 2.42
C ALA A 483 -17.03 -9.58 2.23
N LYS A 484 -16.68 -10.70 1.58
CA LYS A 484 -17.56 -11.87 1.47
C LYS A 484 -17.81 -12.54 2.83
N LEU A 485 -16.79 -12.63 3.68
CA LEU A 485 -16.92 -13.16 5.04
C LEU A 485 -17.82 -12.27 5.90
N ALA A 486 -17.72 -10.94 5.76
CA ALA A 486 -18.59 -9.98 6.43
C ALA A 486 -20.08 -10.12 6.03
N LEU A 487 -20.36 -10.69 4.86
CA LEU A 487 -21.71 -11.06 4.40
C LEU A 487 -22.16 -12.46 4.87
N GLY A 488 -21.36 -13.15 5.69
CA GLY A 488 -21.70 -14.45 6.27
C GLY A 488 -21.38 -15.65 5.38
N LYS A 489 -20.54 -15.51 4.35
CA LYS A 489 -20.03 -16.64 3.57
C LYS A 489 -18.96 -17.40 4.37
N ALA A 490 -18.92 -18.73 4.21
CA ALA A 490 -17.85 -19.54 4.75
C ALA A 490 -16.63 -19.49 3.82
N LEU A 491 -15.44 -19.43 4.39
CA LEU A 491 -14.18 -19.46 3.67
C LEU A 491 -14.03 -20.66 2.70
N PRO A 492 -14.37 -21.91 3.09
CA PRO A 492 -14.31 -23.05 2.17
C PRO A 492 -15.26 -22.97 0.97
N ASP A 493 -16.30 -22.12 1.04
CA ASP A 493 -17.27 -21.95 -0.04
C ASP A 493 -16.86 -20.86 -1.04
N LEU A 494 -15.82 -20.08 -0.71
CA LEU A 494 -15.25 -19.10 -1.61
C LEU A 494 -14.25 -19.78 -2.55
N THR A 495 -14.26 -19.38 -3.82
CA THR A 495 -13.31 -19.84 -4.84
C THR A 495 -12.07 -18.96 -4.82
N ASN A 496 -10.88 -19.56 -4.95
CA ASN A 496 -9.66 -18.83 -5.23
C ASN A 496 -9.73 -18.27 -6.66
N SER A 497 -9.77 -16.95 -6.81
CA SER A 497 -9.87 -16.25 -8.10
C SER A 497 -8.66 -16.46 -9.01
N VAL A 498 -7.49 -16.77 -8.45
CA VAL A 498 -6.25 -16.99 -9.21
C VAL A 498 -6.27 -18.34 -9.92
N THR A 499 -6.61 -19.43 -9.21
CA THR A 499 -6.67 -20.78 -9.79
C THR A 499 -8.02 -21.10 -10.45
N GLY A 500 -9.09 -20.38 -10.06
CA GLY A 500 -10.47 -20.56 -10.51
C GLY A 500 -11.11 -21.91 -10.16
N SER A 501 -10.40 -22.80 -9.48
CA SER A 501 -10.79 -24.21 -9.27
C SER A 501 -10.58 -24.70 -7.85
N THR A 502 -9.76 -24.02 -7.04
CA THR A 502 -9.55 -24.34 -5.63
C THR A 502 -10.35 -23.42 -4.70
N THR A 503 -10.42 -23.77 -3.42
CA THR A 503 -11.06 -22.91 -2.41
C THR A 503 -10.15 -21.74 -2.00
N ALA A 504 -10.72 -20.66 -1.48
CA ALA A 504 -9.98 -19.61 -0.77
C ALA A 504 -9.54 -20.06 0.64
N CYS A 505 -10.00 -21.20 1.15
CA CYS A 505 -9.59 -21.71 2.47
C CYS A 505 -8.25 -22.44 2.43
N PHE A 506 -7.16 -21.75 2.09
CA PHE A 506 -5.80 -22.31 2.04
C PHE A 506 -4.76 -21.27 2.45
N GLU A 507 -3.54 -21.70 2.74
CA GLU A 507 -2.40 -20.82 3.00
C GLU A 507 -1.53 -20.74 1.73
N PRO A 508 -1.36 -19.54 1.12
CA PRO A 508 -0.52 -19.37 -0.05
C PRO A 508 0.88 -19.93 0.09
N SER A 509 1.39 -20.50 -1.01
CA SER A 509 2.79 -20.90 -1.16
C SER A 509 3.44 -20.03 -2.22
N LEU A 510 4.64 -19.50 -1.90
CA LEU A 510 5.39 -18.61 -2.77
C LEU A 510 6.69 -19.30 -3.20
N ASP A 511 6.91 -19.44 -4.50
CA ASP A 511 8.16 -19.94 -5.10
C ASP A 511 9.09 -18.80 -5.59
N TYR A 512 8.87 -17.63 -5.00
CA TYR A 512 9.59 -16.38 -5.18
C TYR A 512 9.68 -15.64 -3.83
N CYS A 513 10.47 -14.57 -3.84
CA CYS A 513 10.70 -13.68 -2.72
C CYS A 513 10.22 -12.27 -3.08
N VAL A 514 9.55 -11.63 -2.13
CA VAL A 514 9.05 -10.26 -2.27
C VAL A 514 9.79 -9.38 -1.27
N VAL A 515 10.28 -8.22 -1.72
CA VAL A 515 10.90 -7.21 -0.85
C VAL A 515 10.14 -5.90 -0.98
N LYS A 516 9.56 -5.44 0.12
CA LYS A 516 8.96 -4.12 0.24
C LYS A 516 9.98 -3.11 0.76
N VAL A 517 9.99 -1.93 0.14
CA VAL A 517 10.83 -0.80 0.53
C VAL A 517 9.97 0.46 0.67
N PRO A 518 10.03 1.18 1.80
CA PRO A 518 9.35 2.46 1.95
C PRO A 518 9.97 3.56 1.09
N ARG A 519 9.19 4.58 0.76
CA ARG A 519 9.61 5.80 0.09
C ARG A 519 9.55 6.99 1.04
N TRP A 520 10.60 7.80 1.09
CA TRP A 520 10.70 9.00 1.92
C TRP A 520 10.96 10.26 1.09
N ASP A 521 10.37 11.38 1.51
CA ASP A 521 10.60 12.71 0.92
C ASP A 521 11.13 13.71 1.97
N LEU A 522 11.92 13.23 2.94
CA LEU A 522 12.37 14.03 4.09
C LEU A 522 13.26 15.22 3.69
N SER A 523 13.92 15.15 2.54
CA SER A 523 14.74 16.25 1.99
C SER A 523 13.95 17.53 1.71
N LYS A 524 12.62 17.43 1.54
CA LYS A 524 11.72 18.59 1.38
C LYS A 524 11.50 19.36 2.69
N PHE A 525 11.91 18.81 3.82
CA PHE A 525 11.64 19.36 5.15
C PHE A 525 12.94 19.60 5.92
N ASN A 526 13.60 20.74 5.66
CA ASN A 526 14.93 21.08 6.21
C ASN A 526 15.11 20.98 7.73
N ARG A 527 14.01 21.10 8.50
CA ARG A 527 14.03 21.07 9.98
C ARG A 527 13.54 19.74 10.56
N VAL A 528 13.11 18.81 9.71
CA VAL A 528 12.65 17.48 10.12
C VAL A 528 13.86 16.55 10.21
N SER A 529 13.92 15.75 11.28
CA SER A 529 14.98 14.76 11.42
C SER A 529 14.82 13.63 10.41
N THR A 530 15.93 13.25 9.76
CA THR A 530 16.07 12.08 8.88
C THR A 530 16.08 10.74 9.63
N LYS A 531 16.17 10.76 10.97
CA LYS A 531 16.15 9.55 11.79
C LYS A 531 14.78 8.87 11.70
N ILE A 532 14.76 7.57 11.44
CA ILE A 532 13.57 6.73 11.40
C ILE A 532 13.48 5.88 12.68
N GLY A 533 12.27 5.46 13.04
CA GLY A 533 12.02 4.74 14.28
C GLY A 533 10.58 4.25 14.34
N SER A 534 9.99 4.20 15.54
CA SER A 534 8.62 3.70 15.78
C SER A 534 7.51 4.59 15.22
N SER A 535 7.83 5.77 14.68
CA SER A 535 6.87 6.67 14.05
C SER A 535 7.13 6.80 12.57
N MET A 536 6.07 6.58 11.80
CA MET A 536 6.13 6.56 10.35
C MET A 536 6.25 7.96 9.76
N LYS A 537 7.14 8.10 8.77
CA LYS A 537 7.41 9.29 7.97
C LYS A 537 7.45 9.00 6.46
N SER A 538 7.44 7.74 6.06
CA SER A 538 7.34 7.30 4.67
C SER A 538 6.03 7.77 4.04
N VAL A 539 6.10 8.17 2.78
CA VAL A 539 4.99 8.75 2.00
C VAL A 539 4.41 7.77 0.98
N GLY A 540 5.05 6.61 0.80
CA GLY A 540 4.61 5.52 -0.07
C GLY A 540 5.53 4.31 0.08
N GLU A 541 5.34 3.30 -0.77
CA GLU A 541 6.14 2.09 -0.75
C GLU A 541 6.19 1.41 -2.13
N VAL A 542 7.17 0.52 -2.30
CA VAL A 542 7.34 -0.32 -3.49
C VAL A 542 7.49 -1.77 -3.10
N MET A 543 7.21 -2.66 -4.05
CA MET A 543 7.33 -4.10 -3.86
C MET A 543 8.09 -4.71 -5.05
N GLY A 544 9.30 -5.24 -4.80
CA GLY A 544 10.09 -5.97 -5.78
C GLY A 544 9.84 -7.47 -5.67
N ILE A 545 9.62 -8.14 -6.81
CA ILE A 545 9.48 -9.61 -6.89
C ILE A 545 10.69 -10.20 -7.63
N GLY A 546 11.31 -11.22 -7.05
CA GLY A 546 12.42 -11.98 -7.64
C GLY A 546 12.48 -13.40 -7.08
N ARG A 547 13.23 -14.31 -7.69
CA ARG A 547 13.41 -15.69 -7.14
C ARG A 547 14.67 -15.83 -6.28
N SER A 548 15.37 -14.72 -6.06
CA SER A 548 16.40 -14.56 -5.06
C SER A 548 16.11 -13.27 -4.27
N PHE A 549 16.58 -13.22 -3.03
CA PHE A 549 16.48 -12.00 -2.22
C PHE A 549 17.24 -10.85 -2.88
N GLU A 550 18.41 -11.15 -3.45
CA GLU A 550 19.26 -10.17 -4.13
C GLU A 550 18.52 -9.53 -5.32
N GLU A 551 17.84 -10.33 -6.16
CA GLU A 551 17.04 -9.84 -7.28
C GLU A 551 15.89 -8.95 -6.82
N ALA A 552 15.12 -9.41 -5.82
CA ALA A 552 13.98 -8.67 -5.30
C ALA A 552 14.39 -7.34 -4.65
N LEU A 553 15.46 -7.33 -3.84
CA LEU A 553 15.99 -6.14 -3.17
C LEU A 553 16.49 -5.10 -4.17
N GLN A 554 17.30 -5.50 -5.16
CA GLN A 554 17.84 -4.55 -6.13
C GLN A 554 16.74 -3.92 -6.99
N LYS A 555 15.72 -4.69 -7.40
CA LYS A 555 14.53 -4.14 -8.07
C LYS A 555 13.80 -3.15 -7.17
N ALA A 556 13.51 -3.53 -5.93
CA ALA A 556 12.77 -2.66 -5.01
C ALA A 556 13.51 -1.33 -4.76
N LEU A 557 14.84 -1.34 -4.66
CA LEU A 557 15.63 -0.11 -4.52
C LEU A 557 15.54 0.81 -5.76
N ARG A 558 15.56 0.25 -6.98
CA ARG A 558 15.35 1.03 -8.22
C ARG A 558 13.93 1.58 -8.34
N MET A 559 12.95 0.82 -7.89
CA MET A 559 11.55 1.24 -7.86
C MET A 559 11.30 2.36 -6.85
N MET A 560 12.05 2.39 -5.74
CA MET A 560 11.88 3.37 -4.67
C MET A 560 12.28 4.78 -5.10
N ASP A 561 13.41 4.93 -5.80
CA ASP A 561 13.89 6.23 -6.29
C ASP A 561 14.63 6.08 -7.63
N GLU A 562 14.28 6.91 -8.60
CA GLU A 562 14.86 6.92 -9.96
C GLU A 562 16.37 7.24 -9.95
N ALA A 563 16.85 7.93 -8.91
CA ALA A 563 18.27 8.22 -8.73
C ALA A 563 19.09 7.00 -8.32
N LEU A 564 18.44 5.93 -7.84
CA LEU A 564 19.11 4.70 -7.41
C LEU A 564 19.12 3.67 -8.53
N HIS A 565 20.21 2.91 -8.63
CA HIS A 565 20.34 1.85 -9.64
C HIS A 565 20.28 0.44 -9.04
N GLY A 566 20.15 0.33 -7.72
CA GLY A 566 20.15 -0.92 -6.94
C GLY A 566 20.75 -0.66 -5.57
N LEU A 567 21.35 -1.68 -4.95
CA LEU A 567 22.13 -1.52 -3.72
C LEU A 567 23.54 -0.97 -4.06
N ASP A 568 23.58 0.30 -4.49
CA ASP A 568 24.82 0.97 -4.94
C ASP A 568 25.66 1.46 -3.73
N PRO A 569 26.88 0.93 -3.53
CA PRO A 569 27.72 1.27 -2.39
C PRO A 569 28.38 2.66 -2.47
N TYR A 570 28.20 3.40 -3.58
CA TYR A 570 28.83 4.70 -3.81
C TYR A 570 27.91 5.89 -3.58
N VAL A 571 26.63 5.66 -3.25
CA VAL A 571 25.65 6.73 -3.01
C VAL A 571 25.79 7.36 -1.62
N SER A 572 26.36 6.63 -0.66
CA SER A 572 26.58 7.09 0.71
C SER A 572 27.95 6.62 1.21
N GLU A 573 28.42 7.22 2.29
CA GLU A 573 29.65 6.80 2.97
C GLU A 573 29.32 5.86 4.13
N ALA A 574 30.27 4.99 4.49
CA ALA A 574 30.11 4.13 5.66
C ALA A 574 30.19 4.96 6.94
N ASP A 575 29.15 4.89 7.77
CA ASP A 575 29.04 5.66 9.01
C ASP A 575 28.48 4.77 10.13
N GLU A 576 29.20 4.66 11.25
CA GLU A 576 28.75 3.84 12.39
C GLU A 576 27.52 4.42 13.09
N GLU A 577 27.42 5.75 13.18
CA GLU A 577 26.31 6.43 13.83
C GLU A 577 25.02 6.20 13.05
N GLU A 578 25.02 6.35 11.72
CA GLU A 578 23.83 6.10 10.89
C GLU A 578 23.40 4.63 10.87
N LEU A 579 24.33 3.69 11.01
CA LEU A 579 24.00 2.26 11.15
C LEU A 579 23.34 1.94 12.50
N GLN A 580 23.80 2.58 13.58
CA GLN A 580 23.23 2.43 14.93
C GLN A 580 21.95 3.24 15.16
N GLN A 581 21.83 4.40 14.52
CA GLN A 581 20.73 5.36 14.59
C GLN A 581 20.07 5.44 13.21
N PRO A 582 19.10 4.57 12.93
CA PRO A 582 18.53 4.39 11.60
C PRO A 582 18.10 5.70 10.95
N THR A 583 18.47 5.89 9.68
CA THR A 583 18.04 6.98 8.80
C THR A 583 17.33 6.42 7.56
N ASP A 584 16.70 7.27 6.77
CA ASP A 584 16.15 6.94 5.44
C ASP A 584 17.22 6.41 4.45
N LYS A 585 18.51 6.56 4.75
CA LYS A 585 19.64 6.11 3.92
C LYS A 585 20.39 4.91 4.48
N ARG A 586 19.95 4.34 5.61
CA ARG A 586 20.68 3.29 6.34
C ARG A 586 21.14 2.12 5.48
N MET A 587 20.31 1.64 4.54
CA MET A 587 20.66 0.53 3.66
C MET A 587 21.78 0.88 2.66
N LEU A 588 21.88 2.14 2.23
CA LEU A 588 22.95 2.63 1.35
C LEU A 588 24.26 2.80 2.13
N VAL A 589 24.18 3.29 3.37
CA VAL A 589 25.33 3.33 4.30
C VAL A 589 25.85 1.91 4.57
N LEU A 590 24.94 0.94 4.72
CA LEU A 590 25.27 -0.48 4.90
C LEU A 590 25.98 -1.06 3.67
N ALA A 591 25.52 -0.73 2.46
CA ALA A 591 26.18 -1.13 1.22
C ALA A 591 27.61 -0.59 1.13
N ALA A 592 27.83 0.68 1.49
CA ALA A 592 29.15 1.31 1.53
C ALA A 592 30.07 0.61 2.55
N ALA A 593 29.58 0.29 3.75
CA ALA A 593 30.35 -0.42 4.76
C ALA A 593 30.76 -1.84 4.31
N LEU A 594 29.84 -2.58 3.67
CA LEU A 594 30.13 -3.89 3.09
C LEU A 594 31.20 -3.82 2.00
N LYS A 595 31.10 -2.82 1.10
CA LYS A 595 32.09 -2.57 0.04
C LYS A 595 33.48 -2.20 0.59
N GLN A 596 33.53 -1.49 1.72
CA GLN A 596 34.78 -1.21 2.45
C GLN A 596 35.34 -2.42 3.21
N GLY A 597 34.69 -3.59 3.14
CA GLY A 597 35.15 -4.82 3.77
C GLY A 597 34.89 -4.91 5.28
N TRP A 598 33.89 -4.17 5.79
CA TRP A 598 33.51 -4.27 7.20
C TRP A 598 32.98 -5.67 7.52
N ASP A 599 33.31 -6.16 8.71
CA ASP A 599 32.92 -7.50 9.14
C ASP A 599 31.41 -7.63 9.40
N ILE A 600 30.85 -8.80 9.09
CA ILE A 600 29.40 -9.07 9.23
C ILE A 600 28.97 -9.05 10.69
N ASP A 601 29.81 -9.51 11.63
CA ASP A 601 29.47 -9.47 13.06
C ASP A 601 29.50 -8.04 13.58
N LYS A 602 30.43 -7.21 13.09
CA LYS A 602 30.42 -5.76 13.36
C LYS A 602 29.10 -5.15 12.89
N LEU A 603 28.70 -5.40 11.65
CA LEU A 603 27.47 -4.85 11.08
C LEU A 603 26.22 -5.34 11.83
N TYR A 604 26.13 -6.63 12.18
CA TYR A 604 25.06 -7.17 13.01
C TYR A 604 24.98 -6.47 14.39
N ASN A 605 26.11 -6.17 15.02
CA ASN A 605 26.12 -5.49 16.31
C ASN A 605 25.67 -4.03 16.22
N LEU A 606 25.98 -3.34 15.12
CA LEU A 606 25.54 -1.97 14.86
C LEU A 606 24.06 -1.92 14.52
N THR A 607 23.60 -2.82 13.64
CA THR A 607 22.28 -2.68 13.02
C THR A 607 21.21 -3.56 13.63
N ARG A 608 21.61 -4.72 14.16
CA ARG A 608 20.76 -5.87 14.54
C ARG A 608 19.98 -6.49 13.36
N ILE A 609 20.32 -6.15 12.11
CA ILE A 609 19.81 -6.84 10.92
C ILE A 609 20.37 -8.25 10.88
N ASP A 610 19.53 -9.27 10.70
CA ASP A 610 19.96 -10.68 10.73
C ASP A 610 21.09 -10.93 9.73
N LYS A 611 22.08 -11.73 10.16
CA LYS A 611 23.30 -12.01 9.38
C LYS A 611 22.98 -12.61 8.02
N TRP A 612 21.89 -13.37 7.88
CA TRP A 612 21.48 -13.90 6.58
C TRP A 612 21.30 -12.78 5.55
N PHE A 613 20.58 -11.71 5.89
CA PHE A 613 20.39 -10.56 4.99
C PHE A 613 21.71 -9.85 4.71
N LEU A 614 22.58 -9.70 5.72
CA LEU A 614 23.89 -9.08 5.55
C LEU A 614 24.78 -9.88 4.58
N TYR A 615 24.79 -11.21 4.66
CA TYR A 615 25.50 -12.06 3.70
C TYR A 615 24.94 -11.94 2.29
N LYS A 616 23.61 -11.82 2.16
CA LYS A 616 22.96 -11.62 0.86
C LYS A 616 23.30 -10.27 0.24
N MET A 617 23.34 -9.20 1.02
CA MET A 617 23.82 -7.90 0.57
C MET A 617 25.31 -7.93 0.21
N LYS A 618 26.11 -8.71 0.95
CA LYS A 618 27.53 -8.92 0.63
C LYS A 618 27.72 -9.57 -0.74
N ASN A 619 26.86 -10.51 -1.14
CA ASN A 619 26.92 -11.10 -2.50
C ASN A 619 26.83 -10.01 -3.58
N ILE A 620 25.97 -9.01 -3.38
CA ILE A 620 25.82 -7.88 -4.31
C ILE A 620 27.11 -7.05 -4.34
N THR A 621 27.67 -6.67 -3.19
CA THR A 621 28.93 -5.90 -3.17
C THR A 621 30.12 -6.66 -3.73
N SER A 622 30.18 -7.99 -3.53
CA SER A 622 31.20 -8.85 -4.12
C SER A 622 31.07 -8.96 -5.65
N MET A 623 29.85 -8.92 -6.19
CA MET A 623 29.65 -8.82 -7.64
C MET A 623 30.12 -7.47 -8.19
N TYR A 624 29.94 -6.36 -7.45
CA TYR A 624 30.57 -5.09 -7.82
C TYR A 624 32.10 -5.20 -7.89
N ASP A 625 32.76 -5.80 -6.88
CA ASP A 625 34.21 -6.03 -6.89
C ASP A 625 34.64 -6.83 -8.11
N GLN A 626 33.86 -7.84 -8.50
CA GLN A 626 34.16 -8.66 -9.66
C GLN A 626 34.00 -7.87 -10.97
N LEU A 627 32.90 -7.13 -11.14
CA LEU A 627 32.62 -6.37 -12.36
C LEU A 627 33.62 -5.23 -12.59
N GLU A 628 34.00 -4.51 -11.54
CA GLU A 628 34.92 -3.36 -11.64
C GLU A 628 36.36 -3.75 -12.01
N ASN A 629 36.72 -5.02 -11.85
CA ASN A 629 38.00 -5.57 -12.27
C ASN A 629 37.99 -6.06 -13.73
N LEU A 630 36.88 -5.88 -14.44
CA LEU A 630 36.70 -6.31 -15.83
C LEU A 630 36.46 -5.12 -16.75
N THR A 631 36.90 -5.28 -17.99
CA THR A 631 36.47 -4.47 -19.14
C THR A 631 35.25 -5.09 -19.82
N ASP A 632 34.60 -4.36 -20.73
CA ASP A 632 33.44 -4.86 -21.49
C ASP A 632 33.79 -6.07 -22.39
N GLU A 633 35.02 -6.13 -22.92
CA GLU A 633 35.53 -7.27 -23.69
C GLU A 633 35.74 -8.53 -22.82
N GLU A 634 35.96 -8.36 -21.52
CA GLU A 634 36.22 -9.44 -20.54
C GLU A 634 34.93 -9.94 -19.86
N LEU A 635 33.79 -9.27 -20.10
CA LEU A 635 32.50 -9.61 -19.53
C LEU A 635 31.94 -10.89 -20.16
N SER A 636 32.33 -12.04 -19.61
CA SER A 636 31.87 -13.35 -20.07
C SER A 636 30.37 -13.58 -19.85
N GLU A 637 29.78 -14.46 -20.66
CA GLU A 637 28.36 -14.86 -20.55
C GLU A 637 27.97 -15.28 -19.13
N ASN A 638 28.83 -16.06 -18.45
CA ASN A 638 28.54 -16.58 -17.11
C ASN A 638 28.47 -15.46 -16.07
N ILE A 639 29.42 -14.52 -16.10
CA ILE A 639 29.47 -13.39 -15.16
C ILE A 639 28.27 -12.47 -15.39
N LEU A 640 27.97 -12.17 -16.67
CA LEU A 640 26.81 -11.38 -17.02
C LEU A 640 25.51 -12.04 -16.53
N ARG A 641 25.34 -13.35 -16.76
CA ARG A 641 24.17 -14.11 -16.28
C ARG A 641 24.04 -14.09 -14.77
N GLU A 642 25.14 -14.30 -14.06
CA GLU A 642 25.19 -14.26 -12.59
C GLU A 642 24.81 -12.87 -12.06
N ALA A 643 25.38 -11.80 -12.63
CA ALA A 643 25.03 -10.43 -12.26
C ALA A 643 23.53 -10.16 -12.45
N LYS A 644 22.93 -10.58 -13.58
CA LYS A 644 21.48 -10.44 -13.80
C LYS A 644 20.65 -11.26 -12.81
N GLN A 645 21.08 -12.47 -12.45
CA GLN A 645 20.41 -13.31 -11.44
C GLN A 645 20.50 -12.75 -10.01
N LEU A 646 21.51 -11.93 -9.73
CA LEU A 646 21.62 -11.14 -8.50
C LEU A 646 20.82 -9.83 -8.56
N GLY A 647 20.18 -9.50 -9.69
CA GLY A 647 19.34 -8.32 -9.86
C GLY A 647 20.04 -7.06 -10.39
N PHE A 648 21.27 -7.16 -10.89
CA PHE A 648 21.97 -6.01 -11.47
C PHE A 648 21.27 -5.51 -12.74
N SER A 649 21.00 -4.20 -12.81
CA SER A 649 20.56 -3.53 -14.03
C SER A 649 21.69 -3.41 -15.06
N ASP A 650 21.33 -3.30 -16.33
CA ASP A 650 22.25 -3.05 -17.43
C ASP A 650 23.03 -1.74 -17.19
N LYS A 651 22.38 -0.74 -16.54
CA LYS A 651 23.00 0.51 -16.12
C LYS A 651 24.07 0.34 -15.02
N GLN A 652 23.82 -0.50 -14.01
CA GLN A 652 24.83 -0.81 -12.97
C GLN A 652 26.05 -1.51 -13.58
N ILE A 653 25.80 -2.52 -14.41
CA ILE A 653 26.87 -3.28 -15.07
C ILE A 653 27.68 -2.35 -15.96
N GLY A 654 27.02 -1.53 -16.78
CA GLY A 654 27.67 -0.58 -17.68
C GLY A 654 28.56 0.41 -16.92
N LYS A 655 28.07 0.97 -15.81
CA LYS A 655 28.87 1.85 -14.95
C LYS A 655 30.09 1.13 -14.36
N ALA A 656 29.95 -0.12 -13.93
CA ALA A 656 31.03 -0.91 -13.33
C ALA A 656 32.13 -1.27 -14.34
N VAL A 657 31.77 -1.69 -15.56
CA VAL A 657 32.73 -2.06 -16.62
C VAL A 657 33.07 -0.91 -17.58
N GLN A 658 32.64 0.32 -17.25
CA GLN A 658 32.90 1.56 -18.01
C GLN A 658 32.34 1.59 -19.44
N CYS A 659 31.15 1.02 -19.67
CA CYS A 659 30.41 1.09 -20.94
C CYS A 659 28.98 1.64 -20.77
N THR A 660 28.23 1.74 -21.87
CA THR A 660 26.86 2.28 -21.84
C THR A 660 25.83 1.19 -21.51
N GLU A 661 24.70 1.59 -20.91
CA GLU A 661 23.56 0.69 -20.67
C GLU A 661 23.12 -0.07 -21.94
N LEU A 662 23.08 0.62 -23.08
CA LEU A 662 22.75 0.01 -24.37
C LEU A 662 23.78 -1.01 -24.85
N ALA A 663 25.06 -0.83 -24.53
CA ALA A 663 26.10 -1.81 -24.88
C ALA A 663 25.94 -3.10 -24.08
N VAL A 664 25.68 -3.01 -22.77
CA VAL A 664 25.38 -4.17 -21.92
C VAL A 664 24.12 -4.88 -22.40
N ARG A 665 23.06 -4.12 -22.72
CA ARG A 665 21.82 -4.69 -23.27
C ARG A 665 22.07 -5.47 -24.56
N ALA A 666 22.79 -4.90 -25.51
CA ALA A 666 23.12 -5.58 -26.77
C ALA A 666 23.96 -6.85 -26.53
N LEU A 667 24.88 -6.81 -25.56
CA LEU A 667 25.71 -7.96 -25.20
C LEU A 667 24.87 -9.08 -24.57
N ARG A 668 23.97 -8.77 -23.63
CA ARG A 668 23.11 -9.79 -23.02
C ARG A 668 22.14 -10.41 -24.03
N GLU A 669 21.58 -9.60 -24.94
CA GLU A 669 20.71 -10.06 -26.02
C GLU A 669 21.46 -11.01 -26.97
N LYS A 670 22.70 -10.65 -27.35
CA LYS A 670 23.58 -11.50 -28.16
C LYS A 670 23.85 -12.86 -27.51
N HIS A 671 23.95 -12.90 -26.19
CA HIS A 671 24.15 -14.13 -25.41
C HIS A 671 22.84 -14.85 -25.03
N GLY A 672 21.67 -14.35 -25.44
CA GLY A 672 20.38 -14.92 -25.04
C GLY A 672 20.11 -14.85 -23.54
N ILE A 673 20.73 -13.91 -22.82
CA ILE A 673 20.47 -13.64 -21.41
C ILE A 673 19.29 -12.65 -21.34
N LEU A 674 18.09 -13.22 -21.42
CA LEU A 674 16.82 -12.51 -21.34
C LEU A 674 16.08 -12.95 -20.07
N PRO A 675 15.29 -12.06 -19.43
CA PRO A 675 14.46 -12.47 -18.33
C PRO A 675 13.29 -13.33 -18.85
N VAL A 676 12.79 -14.22 -18.00
CA VAL A 676 11.57 -14.99 -18.25
C VAL A 676 10.40 -14.41 -17.47
N VAL A 677 9.18 -14.69 -17.93
CA VAL A 677 7.95 -14.17 -17.33
C VAL A 677 7.33 -15.27 -16.48
N LYS A 678 7.05 -14.96 -15.21
CA LYS A 678 6.51 -15.89 -14.22
C LYS A 678 5.19 -15.42 -13.65
N GLN A 679 4.32 -16.37 -13.33
CA GLN A 679 3.02 -16.10 -12.72
C GLN A 679 3.11 -16.08 -11.19
N VAL A 680 2.39 -15.15 -10.58
CA VAL A 680 1.98 -15.23 -9.18
C VAL A 680 0.69 -16.04 -9.14
N ASP A 681 0.79 -17.31 -8.73
CA ASP A 681 -0.31 -18.28 -8.82
C ASP A 681 -0.94 -18.67 -7.47
N THR A 682 -0.45 -18.10 -6.36
CA THR A 682 -0.82 -18.38 -4.95
C THR A 682 -0.41 -19.75 -4.40
N VAL A 683 0.01 -20.71 -5.24
CA VAL A 683 0.15 -22.14 -4.86
C VAL A 683 1.45 -22.79 -5.33
N SER A 684 2.46 -22.01 -5.74
CA SER A 684 3.76 -22.53 -6.20
C SER A 684 3.61 -23.59 -7.30
N ALA A 685 2.78 -23.29 -8.31
CA ALA A 685 2.45 -24.16 -9.44
C ALA A 685 1.78 -25.52 -9.10
N GLU A 686 1.23 -25.70 -7.90
CA GLU A 686 0.42 -26.88 -7.56
C GLU A 686 -0.81 -26.99 -8.48
N TRP A 687 -1.44 -25.83 -8.75
CA TRP A 687 -2.56 -25.68 -9.67
C TRP A 687 -2.26 -24.61 -10.71
N PRO A 688 -2.74 -24.75 -11.96
CA PRO A 688 -2.53 -23.73 -12.98
C PRO A 688 -3.30 -22.45 -12.63
N ALA A 689 -2.63 -21.30 -12.77
CA ALA A 689 -3.28 -19.99 -12.67
C ALA A 689 -4.12 -19.68 -13.92
N THR A 690 -5.30 -19.12 -13.69
CA THR A 690 -6.19 -18.59 -14.73
C THR A 690 -5.97 -17.09 -14.97
N THR A 691 -5.29 -16.43 -14.05
CA THR A 691 -4.96 -15.00 -14.10
C THR A 691 -3.55 -14.77 -14.63
N ASN A 692 -3.32 -13.62 -15.25
CA ASN A 692 -1.99 -13.20 -15.69
C ASN A 692 -1.46 -12.10 -14.75
N TYR A 693 -1.22 -12.48 -13.49
CA TYR A 693 -0.46 -11.65 -12.55
C TYR A 693 1.01 -12.06 -12.63
N LEU A 694 1.87 -11.17 -13.11
CA LEU A 694 3.18 -11.52 -13.67
C LEU A 694 4.30 -10.71 -13.03
N TYR A 695 5.49 -11.29 -13.00
CA TYR A 695 6.77 -10.63 -12.77
C TYR A 695 7.82 -11.20 -13.73
N ILE A 696 8.93 -10.48 -13.93
CA ILE A 696 10.05 -11.00 -14.73
C ILE A 696 11.22 -11.43 -13.85
N THR A 697 11.98 -12.44 -14.25
CA THR A 697 13.15 -12.91 -13.47
C THR A 697 14.21 -13.53 -14.36
N TYR A 698 15.48 -13.39 -13.98
CA TYR A 698 16.60 -14.11 -14.62
C TYR A 698 16.83 -15.51 -14.01
N CYS A 699 16.14 -15.83 -12.92
CA CYS A 699 16.21 -17.10 -12.20
C CYS A 699 15.17 -18.13 -12.71
N GLY A 700 15.11 -18.29 -14.03
CA GLY A 700 14.19 -19.22 -14.70
C GLY A 700 14.68 -19.65 -16.07
N LYS A 701 13.98 -20.60 -16.69
CA LYS A 701 14.33 -21.16 -18.01
C LYS A 701 13.26 -20.92 -19.07
N ASP A 702 12.00 -21.05 -18.68
CA ASP A 702 10.84 -20.94 -19.57
C ASP A 702 9.86 -19.88 -19.05
N HIS A 703 9.06 -19.31 -19.95
CA HIS A 703 7.93 -18.45 -19.60
C HIS A 703 6.71 -19.29 -19.19
N ASP A 704 5.89 -18.80 -18.26
CA ASP A 704 4.68 -19.52 -17.82
C ASP A 704 3.50 -19.34 -18.79
N LEU A 705 3.60 -18.40 -19.73
CA LEU A 705 2.56 -18.10 -20.70
C LEU A 705 3.11 -17.79 -22.10
N ALA A 706 2.21 -17.83 -23.09
CA ALA A 706 2.49 -17.40 -24.46
C ALA A 706 2.26 -15.90 -24.67
N PHE A 707 2.85 -15.30 -25.70
CA PHE A 707 2.81 -13.85 -25.99
C PHE A 707 2.10 -13.51 -27.31
N PRO A 708 0.75 -13.50 -27.35
CA PRO A 708 -0.01 -13.09 -28.52
C PRO A 708 0.02 -11.57 -28.72
N PRO A 709 0.45 -11.06 -29.89
CA PRO A 709 0.70 -9.62 -30.11
C PRO A 709 -0.58 -8.78 -30.15
N GLY A 710 -0.42 -7.45 -30.05
CA GLY A 710 -1.51 -6.49 -30.32
C GLY A 710 -2.31 -6.03 -29.09
N ALA A 711 -1.87 -6.37 -27.88
CA ALA A 711 -2.35 -5.70 -26.67
C ALA A 711 -1.85 -4.24 -26.61
N THR A 712 -2.49 -3.40 -25.80
CA THR A 712 -2.07 -2.02 -25.54
C THR A 712 -1.41 -1.95 -24.17
N MET A 713 -0.18 -1.45 -24.11
CA MET A 713 0.56 -1.32 -22.86
C MET A 713 0.27 0.04 -22.23
N VAL A 714 0.02 0.06 -20.92
CA VAL A 714 -0.18 1.25 -20.11
C VAL A 714 0.82 1.21 -18.96
N LEU A 715 1.58 2.29 -18.78
CA LEU A 715 2.51 2.41 -17.65
C LEU A 715 1.82 3.14 -16.49
N GLY A 716 1.94 2.57 -15.29
CA GLY A 716 1.38 3.13 -14.06
C GLY A 716 2.18 4.29 -13.49
N SER A 717 1.80 4.72 -12.28
CA SER A 717 2.40 5.88 -11.62
C SER A 717 3.74 5.60 -10.92
N GLY A 718 4.08 4.33 -10.70
CA GLY A 718 5.11 3.96 -9.74
C GLY A 718 4.72 4.32 -8.31
N VAL A 719 5.75 4.49 -7.46
CA VAL A 719 5.60 4.76 -6.02
C VAL A 719 4.95 6.11 -5.74
N TYR A 720 4.06 6.15 -4.74
CA TYR A 720 3.56 7.41 -4.24
C TYR A 720 4.64 8.21 -3.53
N ARG A 721 4.63 9.52 -3.80
CA ARG A 721 5.54 10.52 -3.23
C ARG A 721 4.87 11.89 -3.26
N ILE A 722 5.45 12.89 -2.59
CA ILE A 722 4.87 14.23 -2.55
C ILE A 722 4.81 14.82 -3.96
N GLY A 723 3.57 14.99 -4.44
CA GLY A 723 3.20 15.45 -5.77
C GLY A 723 2.95 14.37 -6.83
N SER A 724 3.02 13.09 -6.46
CA SER A 724 2.53 11.96 -7.23
C SER A 724 1.81 10.95 -6.32
N SER A 725 0.47 11.01 -6.28
CA SER A 725 -0.37 10.18 -5.42
C SER A 725 -1.48 9.46 -6.22
N VAL A 726 -2.57 9.06 -5.55
CA VAL A 726 -3.67 8.23 -6.06
C VAL A 726 -4.35 8.74 -7.34
N GLU A 727 -4.28 10.04 -7.62
CA GLU A 727 -4.78 10.69 -8.82
C GLU A 727 -4.27 10.06 -10.12
N PHE A 728 -2.99 9.65 -10.16
CA PHE A 728 -2.40 9.02 -11.33
C PHE A 728 -2.82 7.56 -11.45
N ASP A 729 -3.05 6.87 -10.33
CA ASP A 729 -3.64 5.53 -10.33
C ASP A 729 -5.07 5.57 -10.88
N TRP A 730 -5.87 6.57 -10.49
CA TRP A 730 -7.20 6.79 -11.05
C TRP A 730 -7.18 6.97 -12.56
N CYS A 731 -6.26 7.78 -13.08
CA CYS A 731 -6.11 7.98 -14.52
C CYS A 731 -5.71 6.69 -15.23
N ALA A 732 -4.75 5.94 -14.69
CA ALA A 732 -4.31 4.68 -15.28
C ALA A 732 -5.43 3.62 -15.30
N VAL A 733 -6.19 3.49 -14.21
CA VAL A 733 -7.33 2.57 -14.11
C VAL A 733 -8.46 2.95 -15.07
N GLN A 734 -8.80 4.24 -15.19
CA GLN A 734 -9.84 4.67 -16.13
C GLN A 734 -9.42 4.48 -17.60
N CYS A 735 -8.14 4.65 -17.91
CA CYS A 735 -7.59 4.33 -19.23
C CYS A 735 -7.78 2.85 -19.56
N ILE A 736 -7.39 1.94 -18.65
CA ILE A 736 -7.55 0.49 -18.83
C ILE A 736 -9.02 0.09 -18.97
N ARG A 737 -9.89 0.62 -18.11
CA ARG A 737 -11.34 0.36 -18.20
C ARG A 737 -11.91 0.82 -19.54
N THR A 738 -11.43 1.94 -20.07
CA THR A 738 -11.87 2.46 -21.37
C THR A 738 -11.35 1.60 -22.52
N LEU A 739 -10.07 1.18 -22.48
CA LEU A 739 -9.49 0.24 -23.44
C LEU A 739 -10.28 -1.07 -23.49
N ARG A 740 -10.59 -1.64 -22.32
CA ARG A 740 -11.38 -2.89 -22.21
C ARG A 740 -12.80 -2.71 -22.77
N LYS A 741 -13.48 -1.60 -22.48
CA LYS A 741 -14.80 -1.27 -23.05
C LYS A 741 -14.78 -1.15 -24.58
N LEU A 742 -13.66 -0.75 -25.15
CA LEU A 742 -13.43 -0.66 -26.59
C LEU A 742 -12.93 -1.99 -27.21
N GLY A 743 -12.82 -3.06 -26.42
CA GLY A 743 -12.40 -4.38 -26.89
C GLY A 743 -10.88 -4.55 -27.07
N HIS A 744 -10.07 -3.65 -26.53
CA HIS A 744 -8.62 -3.78 -26.55
C HIS A 744 -8.13 -4.64 -25.39
N ARG A 745 -7.22 -5.58 -25.68
CA ARG A 745 -6.42 -6.27 -24.66
C ARG A 745 -5.41 -5.32 -24.05
N THR A 746 -5.16 -5.44 -22.76
CA THR A 746 -4.42 -4.48 -21.94
C THR A 746 -3.27 -5.14 -21.19
N ILE A 747 -2.11 -4.48 -21.21
CA ILE A 747 -0.95 -4.80 -20.38
C ILE A 747 -0.73 -3.62 -19.43
N MET A 748 -0.75 -3.86 -18.12
CA MET A 748 -0.37 -2.86 -17.11
C MET A 748 1.03 -3.17 -16.58
N VAL A 749 1.89 -2.16 -16.48
CA VAL A 749 3.19 -2.25 -15.79
C VAL A 749 3.21 -1.23 -14.65
N ASN A 750 3.26 -1.70 -13.41
CA ASN A 750 3.34 -0.86 -12.21
C ASN A 750 3.85 -1.68 -11.03
N TYR A 751 4.41 -1.04 -10.00
CA TYR A 751 5.06 -1.72 -8.88
C TYR A 751 4.66 -1.20 -7.49
N ASN A 752 3.64 -0.34 -7.42
CA ASN A 752 3.14 0.20 -6.15
C ASN A 752 2.05 -0.73 -5.58
N PRO A 753 2.28 -1.39 -4.43
CA PRO A 753 1.34 -2.37 -3.89
C PRO A 753 0.04 -1.74 -3.35
N GLU A 754 0.01 -0.42 -3.12
CA GLU A 754 -1.15 0.31 -2.61
C GLU A 754 -2.20 0.61 -3.69
N THR A 755 -1.92 0.29 -4.96
CA THR A 755 -2.72 0.74 -6.10
C THR A 755 -3.83 -0.22 -6.54
N VAL A 756 -4.90 0.34 -7.11
CA VAL A 756 -5.93 -0.42 -7.83
C VAL A 756 -5.44 -0.82 -9.23
N SER A 757 -4.54 -0.06 -9.86
CA SER A 757 -3.96 -0.48 -11.15
C SER A 757 -3.17 -1.79 -11.08
N THR A 758 -2.61 -2.13 -9.91
CA THR A 758 -1.94 -3.41 -9.68
C THR A 758 -2.89 -4.50 -9.17
N ASP A 759 -4.20 -4.35 -9.33
CA ASP A 759 -5.15 -5.45 -9.22
C ASP A 759 -5.20 -6.20 -10.56
N TYR A 760 -4.89 -7.50 -10.54
CA TYR A 760 -4.82 -8.34 -11.74
C TYR A 760 -6.17 -8.44 -12.47
N ASP A 761 -7.29 -8.17 -11.79
CA ASP A 761 -8.61 -8.13 -12.42
C ASP A 761 -8.85 -6.89 -13.30
N MET A 762 -8.03 -5.84 -13.13
CA MET A 762 -8.19 -4.59 -13.87
C MET A 762 -7.71 -4.68 -15.31
N CYS A 763 -6.72 -5.52 -15.61
CA CYS A 763 -6.13 -5.67 -16.95
C CYS A 763 -6.11 -7.14 -17.41
N ASP A 764 -5.70 -7.40 -18.66
CA ASP A 764 -5.54 -8.77 -19.16
C ASP A 764 -4.20 -9.39 -18.75
N ARG A 765 -3.19 -8.54 -18.56
CA ARG A 765 -1.86 -8.87 -18.03
C ARG A 765 -1.37 -7.76 -17.12
N LEU A 766 -1.01 -8.11 -15.90
CA LEU A 766 -0.37 -7.22 -14.93
C LEU A 766 1.08 -7.65 -14.75
N TYR A 767 2.02 -6.79 -15.12
CA TYR A 767 3.42 -6.91 -14.73
C TYR A 767 3.67 -6.07 -13.50
N PHE A 768 3.93 -6.74 -12.38
CA PHE A 768 4.39 -6.10 -11.15
C PHE A 768 5.90 -5.93 -11.18
N ASP A 769 6.36 -5.01 -12.03
CA ASP A 769 7.78 -4.83 -12.29
C ASP A 769 8.15 -3.37 -12.59
N GLU A 770 9.44 -3.13 -12.72
CA GLU A 770 10.05 -1.80 -12.77
C GLU A 770 9.58 -0.98 -14.00
N ILE A 771 9.33 0.31 -13.80
CA ILE A 771 9.08 1.26 -14.88
C ILE A 771 10.41 1.96 -15.22
N SER A 772 11.33 1.21 -15.81
CA SER A 772 12.58 1.72 -16.37
C SER A 772 12.69 1.38 -17.84
N PHE A 773 13.56 2.07 -18.56
CA PHE A 773 13.81 1.81 -19.97
C PHE A 773 14.16 0.33 -20.22
N GLU A 774 15.05 -0.26 -19.40
CA GLU A 774 15.46 -1.66 -19.52
C GLU A 774 14.28 -2.64 -19.45
N VAL A 775 13.49 -2.56 -18.37
CA VAL A 775 12.41 -3.51 -18.09
C VAL A 775 11.20 -3.29 -19.00
N VAL A 776 10.82 -2.02 -19.24
CA VAL A 776 9.72 -1.70 -20.16
C VAL A 776 10.05 -2.19 -21.58
N MET A 777 11.30 -2.04 -22.03
CA MET A 777 11.72 -2.53 -23.34
C MET A 777 11.76 -4.06 -23.40
N ASP A 778 12.13 -4.74 -22.31
CA ASP A 778 12.07 -6.21 -22.23
C ASP A 778 10.63 -6.72 -22.37
N ILE A 779 9.69 -6.13 -21.62
CA ILE A 779 8.27 -6.49 -21.71
C ILE A 779 7.74 -6.14 -23.11
N TYR A 780 8.10 -4.97 -23.66
CA TYR A 780 7.67 -4.54 -24.99
C TYR A 780 8.12 -5.52 -26.09
N ASN A 781 9.38 -5.95 -26.04
CA ASN A 781 9.93 -6.90 -27.01
C ASN A 781 9.29 -8.29 -26.89
N LEU A 782 9.00 -8.75 -25.67
CA LEU A 782 8.31 -10.02 -25.45
C LEU A 782 6.84 -9.99 -25.91
N GLU A 783 6.10 -8.94 -25.52
CA GLU A 783 4.65 -8.83 -25.75
C GLU A 783 4.27 -8.35 -27.14
N CYS A 784 5.18 -7.63 -27.82
CA CYS A 784 4.92 -6.98 -29.11
C CYS A 784 3.58 -6.21 -29.12
N PRO A 785 3.41 -5.24 -28.20
CA PRO A 785 2.15 -4.51 -28.07
C PRO A 785 1.91 -3.61 -29.29
N ARG A 786 0.65 -3.21 -29.49
CA ARG A 786 0.26 -2.20 -30.50
C ARG A 786 0.99 -0.87 -30.28
N GLY A 787 1.28 -0.57 -29.03
CA GLY A 787 2.03 0.61 -28.58
C GLY A 787 1.85 0.83 -27.07
N VAL A 788 2.52 1.86 -26.56
CA VAL A 788 2.60 2.21 -25.14
C VAL A 788 1.92 3.55 -24.87
N ILE A 789 1.05 3.60 -23.86
CA ILE A 789 0.46 4.83 -23.31
C ILE A 789 1.24 5.22 -22.05
N LEU A 790 1.94 6.35 -22.12
CA LEU A 790 2.75 6.91 -21.03
C LEU A 790 2.03 8.03 -20.26
N SER A 791 1.08 8.71 -20.93
CA SER A 791 0.49 9.98 -20.50
C SER A 791 -0.49 9.90 -19.31
N MET A 792 -0.65 8.72 -18.70
CA MET A 792 -1.60 8.47 -17.59
C MET A 792 -0.90 8.28 -16.24
N GLY A 793 0.39 7.96 -16.23
CA GLY A 793 1.14 7.57 -15.02
C GLY A 793 2.02 8.68 -14.42
N GLY A 794 1.74 9.95 -14.69
CA GLY A 794 2.54 11.05 -14.16
C GLY A 794 3.91 11.18 -14.82
N GLN A 795 4.94 11.58 -14.07
CA GLN A 795 6.25 11.97 -14.61
C GLN A 795 7.15 10.79 -14.96
N LEU A 796 7.15 9.73 -14.15
CA LEU A 796 8.05 8.59 -14.30
C LEU A 796 7.97 7.92 -15.70
N PRO A 797 6.77 7.56 -16.22
CA PRO A 797 6.65 7.07 -17.59
C PRO A 797 7.06 8.08 -18.67
N ASN A 798 6.87 9.37 -18.41
CA ASN A 798 7.16 10.44 -19.37
C ASN A 798 8.67 10.64 -19.54
N ASN A 799 9.44 10.48 -18.46
CA ASN A 799 10.90 10.62 -18.45
C ASN A 799 11.59 9.65 -19.42
N ILE A 800 11.04 8.45 -19.64
CA ILE A 800 11.61 7.43 -20.54
C ILE A 800 11.06 7.48 -21.97
N ALA A 801 10.20 8.47 -22.30
CA ALA A 801 9.52 8.53 -23.60
C ALA A 801 10.49 8.61 -24.79
N MET A 802 11.54 9.44 -24.67
CA MET A 802 12.55 9.60 -25.72
C MET A 802 13.46 8.37 -25.86
N ASP A 803 13.81 7.71 -24.76
CA ASP A 803 14.63 6.50 -24.79
C ASP A 803 13.91 5.34 -25.51
N LEU A 804 12.62 5.15 -25.17
CA LEU A 804 11.75 4.21 -25.86
C LEU A 804 11.59 4.55 -27.35
N HIS A 805 11.42 5.83 -27.68
CA HIS A 805 11.31 6.31 -29.05
C HIS A 805 12.59 6.02 -29.86
N HIS A 806 13.77 6.28 -29.30
CA HIS A 806 15.05 5.99 -29.96
C HIS A 806 15.25 4.50 -30.23
N GLN A 807 14.69 3.62 -29.40
CA GLN A 807 14.64 2.17 -29.65
C GLN A 807 13.44 1.72 -30.50
N LYS A 808 12.73 2.65 -31.12
CA LYS A 808 11.61 2.40 -32.04
C LYS A 808 10.40 1.74 -31.37
N ALA A 809 10.24 1.87 -30.05
CA ALA A 809 9.00 1.52 -29.38
C ALA A 809 7.91 2.51 -29.80
N ARG A 810 6.71 1.99 -30.12
CA ARG A 810 5.59 2.83 -30.58
C ARG A 810 4.88 3.46 -29.39
N ILE A 811 5.06 4.76 -29.21
CA ILE A 811 4.30 5.55 -28.24
C ILE A 811 2.95 5.96 -28.85
N LEU A 812 1.87 5.82 -28.09
CA LEU A 812 0.52 6.20 -28.49
C LEU A 812 0.13 7.54 -27.84
N GLY A 813 -0.56 8.38 -28.61
CA GLY A 813 -0.95 9.73 -28.19
C GLY A 813 0.00 10.79 -28.72
N THR A 814 0.26 11.83 -27.92
CA THR A 814 1.22 12.90 -28.21
C THR A 814 2.62 12.34 -28.42
N SER A 815 3.35 12.88 -29.42
CA SER A 815 4.68 12.38 -29.76
C SER A 815 5.72 12.65 -28.66
N PRO A 816 6.70 11.75 -28.45
CA PRO A 816 7.83 11.97 -27.54
C PRO A 816 8.58 13.27 -27.79
N GLU A 817 8.72 13.69 -29.04
CA GLU A 817 9.37 14.95 -29.41
C GLU A 817 8.56 16.18 -28.96
N SER A 818 7.23 16.09 -28.99
CA SER A 818 6.36 17.16 -28.49
C SER A 818 6.37 17.20 -26.96
N ILE A 819 6.45 16.03 -26.31
CA ILE A 819 6.64 15.91 -24.86
C ILE A 819 7.94 16.62 -24.44
N ASP A 820 9.07 16.26 -25.07
CA ASP A 820 10.36 16.93 -24.81
C ASP A 820 10.32 18.42 -25.21
N GLY A 821 9.60 18.78 -26.27
CA GLY A 821 9.37 20.17 -26.65
C GLY A 821 8.64 21.01 -25.60
N ALA A 822 7.78 20.40 -24.79
CA ALA A 822 7.05 21.04 -23.70
C ALA A 822 7.83 21.05 -22.37
N GLU A 823 8.53 19.96 -22.04
CA GLU A 823 9.28 19.83 -20.79
C GLU A 823 10.63 20.57 -20.82
N ASN A 824 11.27 20.65 -21.99
CA ASN A 824 12.49 21.43 -22.15
C ASN A 824 12.18 22.93 -22.17
N ARG A 825 12.57 23.65 -21.11
CA ARG A 825 12.25 25.08 -20.94
C ARG A 825 12.68 25.95 -22.12
N PHE A 826 13.84 25.68 -22.71
CA PHE A 826 14.34 26.44 -23.86
C PHE A 826 13.49 26.22 -25.10
N LYS A 827 13.18 24.95 -25.42
CA LYS A 827 12.31 24.60 -26.56
C LYS A 827 10.91 25.19 -26.38
N PHE A 828 10.34 25.03 -25.18
CA PHE A 828 9.00 25.51 -24.85
C PHE A 828 8.89 27.03 -24.94
N SER A 829 9.84 27.77 -24.35
CA SER A 829 9.84 29.23 -24.41
C SER A 829 9.92 29.75 -25.85
N ARG A 830 10.82 29.20 -26.67
CA ARG A 830 10.96 29.62 -28.07
C ARG A 830 9.68 29.36 -28.87
N MET A 831 8.98 28.28 -28.54
CA MET A 831 7.67 27.99 -29.11
C MET A 831 6.66 29.07 -28.70
N LEU A 832 6.56 29.40 -27.41
CA LEU A 832 5.64 30.45 -26.91
C LEU A 832 5.87 31.79 -27.59
N ASP A 833 7.14 32.21 -27.73
CA ASP A 833 7.51 33.45 -28.40
C ASP A 833 7.08 33.45 -29.88
N ARG A 834 7.27 32.32 -30.57
CA ARG A 834 6.87 32.14 -31.98
C ARG A 834 5.36 32.24 -32.18
N ILE A 835 4.58 31.72 -31.24
CA ILE A 835 3.10 31.74 -31.31
C ILE A 835 2.48 32.97 -30.62
N GLY A 836 3.31 33.89 -30.11
CA GLY A 836 2.87 35.16 -29.53
C GLY A 836 2.20 35.03 -28.15
N ILE A 837 2.54 33.99 -27.37
CA ILE A 837 1.99 33.76 -26.03
C ILE A 837 3.00 34.26 -24.97
N SER A 838 2.51 35.04 -24.00
CA SER A 838 3.35 35.62 -22.96
C SER A 838 3.73 34.59 -21.89
N GLN A 839 4.92 34.76 -21.31
CA GLN A 839 5.48 33.97 -20.22
C GLN A 839 6.25 34.90 -19.25
N PRO A 840 6.55 34.48 -18.00
CA PRO A 840 7.46 35.21 -17.13
C PRO A 840 8.85 35.34 -17.78
N GLN A 841 9.51 36.49 -17.59
CA GLN A 841 10.90 36.67 -18.04
C GLN A 841 11.79 35.64 -17.36
N TRP A 842 12.66 34.98 -18.11
CA TRP A 842 13.48 33.89 -17.61
C TRP A 842 14.81 33.78 -18.36
N LYS A 843 15.77 33.08 -17.75
CA LYS A 843 17.05 32.75 -18.38
C LYS A 843 17.63 31.46 -17.80
N GLU A 844 18.26 30.66 -18.65
CA GLU A 844 19.07 29.50 -18.27
C GLU A 844 20.51 29.96 -18.01
N LEU A 845 21.04 29.64 -16.83
CA LEU A 845 22.26 30.25 -16.34
C LEU A 845 23.13 29.19 -15.66
N THR A 846 24.41 29.18 -16.01
CA THR A 846 25.39 28.19 -15.53
C THR A 846 26.40 28.78 -14.53
N ASN A 847 26.41 30.11 -14.36
CA ASN A 847 27.34 30.78 -13.46
C ASN A 847 26.67 31.90 -12.66
N LEU A 848 27.14 32.11 -11.43
CA LEU A 848 26.57 33.05 -10.46
C LEU A 848 26.52 34.49 -10.97
N ASN A 849 27.58 34.97 -11.63
CA ASN A 849 27.65 36.36 -12.13
C ASN A 849 26.53 36.63 -13.15
N SER A 850 26.30 35.69 -14.07
CA SER A 850 25.22 35.80 -15.06
C SER A 850 23.83 35.76 -14.42
N ALA A 851 23.68 35.01 -13.32
CA ALA A 851 22.45 34.95 -12.55
C ALA A 851 22.14 36.23 -11.79
N GLN A 852 23.15 36.84 -11.16
CA GLN A 852 23.00 38.12 -10.48
C GLN A 852 22.61 39.24 -11.46
N ALA A 853 23.32 39.34 -12.60
CA ALA A 853 23.01 40.33 -13.63
C ALA A 853 21.57 40.21 -14.15
N PHE A 854 21.07 38.98 -14.35
CA PHE A 854 19.68 38.76 -14.76
C PHE A 854 18.69 39.18 -13.66
N CYS A 855 18.95 38.85 -12.39
CA CYS A 855 18.08 39.23 -11.28
C CYS A 855 18.02 40.75 -11.06
N GLU A 856 19.10 41.48 -11.34
CA GLU A 856 19.12 42.95 -11.34
C GLU A 856 18.29 43.53 -12.49
N GLU A 857 18.36 42.92 -13.67
CA GLU A 857 17.61 43.33 -14.86
C GLU A 857 16.09 43.18 -14.65
N VAL A 858 15.64 42.03 -14.14
CA VAL A 858 14.19 41.73 -13.97
C VAL A 858 13.65 42.17 -12.60
N GLY A 859 14.54 42.46 -11.65
CA GLY A 859 14.25 42.83 -10.27
C GLY A 859 13.80 41.68 -9.38
N PHE A 860 14.17 41.70 -8.10
CA PHE A 860 13.71 40.73 -7.09
C PHE A 860 12.20 40.89 -6.76
N PRO A 861 11.53 39.83 -6.26
CA PRO A 861 12.02 38.46 -6.10
C PRO A 861 12.12 37.68 -7.44
N CYS A 862 12.96 36.65 -7.45
CA CYS A 862 13.19 35.73 -8.57
C CYS A 862 13.07 34.26 -8.13
N LEU A 863 12.51 33.42 -8.98
CA LEU A 863 12.35 31.97 -8.77
C LEU A 863 13.55 31.23 -9.36
N VAL A 864 14.19 30.38 -8.56
CA VAL A 864 15.31 29.51 -8.94
C VAL A 864 14.78 28.08 -9.01
N ARG A 865 14.96 27.39 -10.15
CA ARG A 865 14.53 26.00 -10.32
C ARG A 865 15.49 25.16 -11.19
N PRO A 866 15.67 23.87 -10.89
CA PRO A 866 16.30 22.93 -11.82
C PRO A 866 15.37 22.59 -13.01
N SER A 867 15.94 22.04 -14.09
CA SER A 867 15.18 21.56 -15.26
C SER A 867 14.71 20.11 -15.08
N TYR A 868 13.64 19.69 -15.78
CA TYR A 868 13.06 18.33 -15.75
C TYR A 868 12.64 17.81 -14.36
N VAL A 869 12.05 18.67 -13.51
CA VAL A 869 11.59 18.28 -12.16
C VAL A 869 10.08 18.41 -11.98
N LEU A 870 9.51 17.52 -11.17
CA LEU A 870 8.12 17.55 -10.70
C LEU A 870 8.04 18.14 -9.27
N SER A 871 6.87 18.64 -8.88
CA SER A 871 6.53 19.02 -7.50
C SER A 871 7.32 20.20 -6.92
N GLY A 872 7.99 20.96 -7.80
CA GLY A 872 8.86 22.05 -7.41
C GLY A 872 10.08 21.62 -6.61
N ALA A 873 10.58 20.39 -6.82
CA ALA A 873 11.76 19.90 -6.12
C ALA A 873 12.95 20.87 -6.24
N ALA A 874 13.50 21.28 -5.09
CA ALA A 874 14.58 22.26 -4.99
C ALA A 874 14.29 23.66 -5.58
N MET A 875 13.01 24.02 -5.75
CA MET A 875 12.60 25.37 -6.15
C MET A 875 12.65 26.33 -4.97
N ASN A 876 13.24 27.51 -5.18
CA ASN A 876 13.38 28.53 -4.14
C ASN A 876 13.09 29.93 -4.68
N VAL A 877 12.56 30.82 -3.83
CA VAL A 877 12.33 32.23 -4.16
C VAL A 877 13.43 33.08 -3.55
N ALA A 878 14.34 33.59 -4.39
CA ALA A 878 15.36 34.54 -3.98
C ALA A 878 14.74 35.93 -3.84
N HIS A 879 14.90 36.55 -2.67
CA HIS A 879 14.50 37.95 -2.42
C HIS A 879 15.69 38.91 -2.45
N SER A 880 16.91 38.38 -2.37
CA SER A 880 18.16 39.12 -2.36
C SER A 880 19.27 38.36 -3.10
N HIS A 881 20.40 39.03 -3.31
CA HIS A 881 21.61 38.41 -3.89
C HIS A 881 22.16 37.27 -3.03
N GLN A 882 22.04 37.38 -1.71
CA GLN A 882 22.56 36.36 -0.79
C GLN A 882 21.70 35.08 -0.82
N ASP A 883 20.37 35.24 -0.95
CA ASP A 883 19.46 34.12 -1.17
C ASP A 883 19.81 33.39 -2.47
N LEU A 884 20.04 34.15 -3.55
CA LEU A 884 20.37 33.62 -4.86
C LEU A 884 21.64 32.75 -4.85
N GLU A 885 22.72 33.21 -4.20
CA GLU A 885 23.96 32.45 -4.07
C GLU A 885 23.75 31.13 -3.31
N THR A 886 22.99 31.18 -2.21
CA THR A 886 22.66 30.01 -1.41
C THR A 886 21.88 28.97 -2.22
N TYR A 887 20.84 29.41 -2.92
CA TYR A 887 19.96 28.51 -3.67
C TYR A 887 20.60 27.94 -4.94
N LEU A 888 21.49 28.67 -5.60
CA LEU A 888 22.23 28.14 -6.76
C LEU A 888 23.17 26.99 -6.36
N ASN A 889 23.86 27.10 -5.22
CA ASN A 889 24.70 26.04 -4.71
C ASN A 889 23.89 24.78 -4.34
N GLN A 890 22.69 24.96 -3.79
CA GLN A 890 21.76 23.86 -3.48
C GLN A 890 21.21 23.21 -4.76
N ALA A 891 20.75 23.99 -5.74
CA ALA A 891 20.21 23.48 -6.99
C ALA A 891 21.25 22.71 -7.84
N ALA A 892 22.51 23.17 -7.85
CA ALA A 892 23.60 22.49 -8.54
C ALA A 892 23.97 21.13 -7.92
N ALA A 893 23.70 20.92 -6.62
CA ALA A 893 23.88 19.62 -5.98
C ALA A 893 22.82 18.59 -6.40
N VAL A 894 21.62 19.06 -6.78
CA VAL A 894 20.47 18.23 -7.16
C VAL A 894 20.53 17.82 -8.64
N SER A 895 20.98 18.72 -9.53
CA SER A 895 21.18 18.39 -10.94
C SER A 895 22.58 18.78 -11.39
N LYS A 896 23.49 17.80 -11.43
CA LYS A 896 24.86 18.00 -11.94
C LYS A 896 24.91 18.11 -13.46
N GLU A 897 23.94 17.51 -14.15
CA GLU A 897 23.91 17.38 -15.62
C GLU A 897 23.06 18.45 -16.31
N HIS A 898 22.16 19.14 -15.58
CA HIS A 898 21.29 20.16 -16.16
C HIS A 898 21.51 21.55 -15.54
N PRO A 899 21.48 22.61 -16.35
CA PRO A 899 21.63 23.99 -15.90
C PRO A 899 20.41 24.49 -15.10
N VAL A 900 20.64 25.51 -14.26
CA VAL A 900 19.61 26.13 -13.42
C VAL A 900 18.85 27.20 -14.21
N VAL A 901 17.54 27.22 -14.03
CA VAL A 901 16.62 28.17 -14.67
C VAL A 901 16.17 29.20 -13.65
N ILE A 902 16.35 30.48 -13.97
CA ILE A 902 15.88 31.60 -13.14
C ILE A 902 14.75 32.31 -13.86
N SER A 903 13.65 32.60 -13.16
CA SER A 903 12.48 33.30 -13.71
C SER A 903 12.02 34.43 -12.80
N LYS A 904 11.45 35.51 -13.36
CA LYS A 904 10.86 36.60 -12.57
C LYS A 904 9.66 36.07 -11.76
N PHE A 905 9.70 36.24 -10.44
CA PHE A 905 8.58 35.92 -9.57
C PHE A 905 7.58 37.08 -9.53
N ILE A 906 6.32 36.82 -9.89
CA ILE A 906 5.27 37.84 -10.00
C ILE A 906 4.43 37.82 -8.72
N LEU A 907 4.57 38.86 -7.89
CA LEU A 907 3.81 39.00 -6.66
C LEU A 907 2.34 39.33 -6.93
N GLU A 908 1.44 38.91 -6.03
CA GLU A 908 0.01 39.29 -6.04
C GLU A 908 -0.68 38.96 -7.38
N ALA A 909 -0.41 37.77 -7.89
CA ALA A 909 -1.03 37.27 -9.10
C ALA A 909 -1.85 36.02 -8.78
N LYS A 910 -2.94 35.82 -9.51
CA LYS A 910 -3.76 34.62 -9.38
C LYS A 910 -3.16 33.50 -10.22
N GLU A 911 -3.17 32.28 -9.70
CA GLU A 911 -2.80 31.08 -10.46
C GLU A 911 -4.05 30.34 -10.95
N ILE A 912 -3.97 29.81 -12.16
CA ILE A 912 -5.07 29.14 -12.86
C ILE A 912 -4.54 27.84 -13.46
N ASP A 913 -5.21 26.74 -13.14
CA ASP A 913 -4.98 25.42 -13.73
C ASP A 913 -5.98 25.16 -14.85
N VAL A 914 -5.46 24.66 -15.97
CA VAL A 914 -6.27 24.29 -17.15
C VAL A 914 -5.98 22.85 -17.50
N ASP A 915 -6.96 21.98 -17.34
CA ASP A 915 -6.91 20.58 -17.74
C ASP A 915 -7.67 20.38 -19.05
N ALA A 916 -7.04 19.75 -20.04
CA ALA A 916 -7.60 19.66 -21.38
C ALA A 916 -7.27 18.34 -22.08
N VAL A 917 -8.08 18.03 -23.10
CA VAL A 917 -7.84 16.95 -24.05
C VAL A 917 -7.90 17.53 -25.45
N ALA A 918 -6.90 17.23 -26.27
CA ALA A 918 -6.84 17.65 -27.66
C ALA A 918 -6.63 16.45 -28.59
N SER A 919 -7.16 16.53 -29.81
CA SER A 919 -6.98 15.56 -30.89
C SER A 919 -6.32 16.27 -32.05
N ASP A 920 -5.12 15.83 -32.45
CA ASP A 920 -4.32 16.45 -33.52
C ASP A 920 -4.18 17.97 -33.35
N GLY A 921 -3.98 18.43 -32.11
CA GLY A 921 -3.83 19.84 -31.74
C GLY A 921 -5.14 20.63 -31.59
N GLU A 922 -6.30 20.05 -31.89
CA GLU A 922 -7.60 20.69 -31.71
C GLU A 922 -8.25 20.30 -30.37
N LEU A 923 -8.75 21.29 -29.62
CA LEU A 923 -9.35 21.06 -28.30
C LEU A 923 -10.66 20.26 -28.40
N VAL A 924 -10.74 19.17 -27.64
CA VAL A 924 -11.93 18.33 -27.51
C VAL A 924 -12.73 18.71 -26.26
N CYS A 925 -12.06 18.87 -25.13
CA CYS A 925 -12.66 19.34 -23.88
C CYS A 925 -11.63 20.07 -23.01
N MET A 926 -12.11 20.95 -22.14
CA MET A 926 -11.28 21.78 -21.27
C MET A 926 -12.02 22.11 -19.97
N ALA A 927 -11.32 22.02 -18.84
CA ALA A 927 -11.72 22.49 -17.53
C ALA A 927 -10.76 23.60 -17.07
N VAL A 928 -11.30 24.61 -16.38
CA VAL A 928 -10.50 25.67 -15.78
C VAL A 928 -10.76 25.64 -14.28
N SER A 929 -9.71 25.70 -13.49
CA SER A 929 -9.74 25.71 -12.04
C SER A 929 -8.97 26.93 -11.57
N GLU A 930 -9.56 27.70 -10.66
CA GLU A 930 -8.87 28.83 -10.07
C GLU A 930 -8.31 28.46 -8.69
N HIS A 931 -7.12 28.94 -8.38
CA HIS A 931 -6.54 28.80 -7.05
C HIS A 931 -7.18 29.81 -6.09
N VAL A 932 -7.34 29.43 -4.82
CA VAL A 932 -7.70 30.36 -3.75
C VAL A 932 -6.47 31.17 -3.32
N GLU A 933 -5.32 30.50 -3.23
CA GLU A 933 -4.03 31.08 -2.94
C GLU A 933 -3.47 31.86 -4.14
N ASN A 934 -2.62 32.85 -3.88
CA ASN A 934 -1.90 33.56 -4.94
C ASN A 934 -0.76 32.68 -5.49
N ALA A 935 -0.36 32.95 -6.73
CA ALA A 935 0.80 32.34 -7.37
C ALA A 935 2.04 32.46 -6.46
N GLY A 936 2.67 31.33 -6.19
CA GLY A 936 3.75 31.22 -5.19
C GLY A 936 3.54 30.10 -4.18
N VAL A 937 2.28 29.72 -3.93
CA VAL A 937 1.96 28.42 -3.35
C VAL A 937 1.94 27.41 -4.49
N HIS A 938 2.67 26.32 -4.36
CA HIS A 938 2.72 25.29 -5.38
C HIS A 938 1.32 24.73 -5.64
N SER A 939 0.95 24.54 -6.92
CA SER A 939 -0.36 24.02 -7.36
C SER A 939 -0.85 22.75 -6.67
N GLY A 940 0.06 21.95 -6.10
CA GLY A 940 -0.28 20.74 -5.36
C GLY A 940 -0.82 21.03 -3.96
N ASP A 941 -0.33 22.12 -3.35
CA ASP A 941 -0.72 22.61 -2.03
C ASP A 941 -1.81 23.70 -2.14
N ALA A 942 -2.24 24.04 -3.34
CA ALA A 942 -3.27 25.02 -3.58
C ALA A 942 -4.67 24.41 -3.46
N THR A 943 -5.60 25.22 -2.97
CA THR A 943 -7.03 24.95 -2.98
C THR A 943 -7.59 25.31 -4.36
N LEU A 944 -8.25 24.36 -5.03
CA LEU A 944 -8.81 24.56 -6.37
C LEU A 944 -10.32 24.72 -6.33
N VAL A 945 -10.86 25.66 -7.12
CA VAL A 945 -12.31 25.86 -7.30
C VAL A 945 -12.70 25.62 -8.76
N THR A 946 -13.66 24.73 -8.99
CA THR A 946 -14.17 24.36 -10.33
C THR A 946 -15.69 24.29 -10.35
N PRO A 947 -16.38 24.91 -11.33
CA PRO A 947 -15.86 25.88 -12.30
C PRO A 947 -15.36 27.17 -11.60
N PRO A 948 -14.52 27.99 -12.24
CA PRO A 948 -13.94 29.15 -11.59
C PRO A 948 -15.02 30.19 -11.30
N GLN A 949 -14.95 30.86 -10.14
CA GLN A 949 -15.98 31.78 -9.64
C GLN A 949 -15.58 33.25 -9.76
N ASP A 950 -14.28 33.59 -9.72
CA ASP A 950 -13.81 34.98 -9.81
C ASP A 950 -13.24 35.36 -11.19
N LEU A 951 -13.29 34.46 -12.18
CA LEU A 951 -12.81 34.74 -13.54
C LEU A 951 -13.94 35.26 -14.45
N ASN A 952 -13.72 36.42 -15.06
CA ASN A 952 -14.67 36.97 -16.03
C ASN A 952 -14.63 36.24 -17.39
N SER A 953 -15.67 36.43 -18.21
CA SER A 953 -15.79 35.73 -19.50
C SER A 953 -14.71 36.10 -20.52
N GLU A 954 -14.16 37.31 -20.47
CA GLU A 954 -13.08 37.75 -21.36
C GLU A 954 -11.78 36.98 -21.04
N THR A 955 -11.44 36.87 -19.76
CA THR A 955 -10.30 36.10 -19.28
C THR A 955 -10.44 34.63 -19.67
N LEU A 956 -11.61 34.02 -19.48
CA LEU A 956 -11.87 32.64 -19.88
C LEU A 956 -11.72 32.41 -21.40
N ALA A 957 -12.17 33.37 -22.23
CA ALA A 957 -11.98 33.30 -23.67
C ALA A 957 -10.50 33.38 -24.06
N LYS A 958 -9.72 34.26 -23.41
CA LYS A 958 -8.27 34.36 -23.59
C LYS A 958 -7.55 33.06 -23.18
N ILE A 959 -7.90 32.49 -22.04
CA ILE A 959 -7.37 31.19 -21.57
C ILE A 959 -7.64 30.10 -22.62
N THR A 960 -8.87 30.02 -23.13
CA THR A 960 -9.26 29.05 -24.17
C THR A 960 -8.42 29.22 -25.43
N SER A 961 -8.21 30.46 -25.86
CA SER A 961 -7.39 30.76 -27.05
C SER A 961 -5.92 30.38 -26.85
N ILE A 962 -5.34 30.65 -25.68
CA ILE A 962 -3.97 30.27 -25.33
C ILE A 962 -3.83 28.74 -25.31
N CYS A 963 -4.75 28.05 -24.63
CA CYS A 963 -4.79 26.60 -24.55
C CYS A 963 -4.86 25.95 -25.95
N ALA A 964 -5.73 26.45 -26.83
CA ALA A 964 -5.86 25.96 -28.21
C ALA A 964 -4.62 26.23 -29.06
N ALA A 965 -3.97 27.39 -28.88
CA ALA A 965 -2.75 27.73 -29.61
C ALA A 965 -1.57 26.83 -29.20
N ILE A 966 -1.44 26.52 -27.91
CA ILE A 966 -0.42 25.58 -27.40
C ILE A 966 -0.71 24.16 -27.87
N ALA A 967 -1.96 23.71 -27.80
CA ALA A 967 -2.36 22.39 -28.28
C ALA A 967 -1.97 22.18 -29.75
N ARG A 968 -2.24 23.16 -30.62
CA ARG A 968 -1.82 23.13 -32.04
C ARG A 968 -0.31 23.16 -32.21
N ALA A 969 0.39 23.99 -31.44
CA ALA A 969 1.84 24.16 -31.59
C ALA A 969 2.64 22.92 -31.17
N LEU A 970 2.12 22.13 -30.24
CA LEU A 970 2.67 20.87 -29.74
C LEU A 970 1.99 19.64 -30.35
N GLU A 971 1.12 19.82 -31.35
CA GLU A 971 0.37 18.75 -32.02
C GLU A 971 -0.24 17.75 -31.03
N VAL A 972 -0.84 18.27 -29.95
CA VAL A 972 -1.25 17.46 -28.80
C VAL A 972 -2.32 16.46 -29.22
N ASN A 973 -2.12 15.18 -28.87
CA ASN A 973 -3.04 14.10 -29.16
C ASN A 973 -3.27 13.24 -27.91
N GLY A 974 -4.15 13.70 -27.03
CA GLY A 974 -4.40 13.10 -25.73
C GLY A 974 -4.58 14.16 -24.63
N PRO A 975 -4.29 13.80 -23.36
CA PRO A 975 -4.44 14.71 -22.23
C PRO A 975 -3.25 15.65 -22.11
N PHE A 976 -3.51 16.87 -21.64
CA PHE A 976 -2.48 17.80 -21.21
C PHE A 976 -3.01 18.75 -20.15
N ASN A 977 -2.09 19.40 -19.44
CA ASN A 977 -2.37 20.44 -18.46
C ASN A 977 -1.52 21.67 -18.74
N MET A 978 -2.06 22.84 -18.42
CA MET A 978 -1.39 24.13 -18.56
C MET A 978 -1.65 25.00 -17.33
N GLN A 979 -0.60 25.66 -16.85
CA GLN A 979 -0.68 26.56 -15.70
C GLN A 979 -0.44 28.01 -16.13
N LEU A 980 -1.26 28.93 -15.61
CA LEU A 980 -1.26 30.34 -15.98
C LEU A 980 -1.19 31.25 -14.75
N ILE A 981 -0.43 32.34 -14.88
CA ILE A 981 -0.48 33.49 -13.97
C ILE A 981 -1.39 34.55 -14.58
N ALA A 982 -2.33 35.06 -13.79
CA ALA A 982 -3.22 36.16 -14.14
C ALA A 982 -2.97 37.37 -13.22
N LYS A 983 -2.58 38.51 -13.81
CA LYS A 983 -2.43 39.78 -13.09
C LYS A 983 -2.76 40.96 -14.01
N ASP A 984 -3.57 41.91 -13.53
CA ASP A 984 -3.96 43.11 -14.28
C ASP A 984 -4.49 42.82 -15.70
N ASN A 985 -5.31 41.76 -15.86
CA ASN A 985 -5.80 41.23 -17.15
C ASN A 985 -4.73 40.68 -18.12
N HIS A 986 -3.48 40.56 -17.69
CA HIS A 986 -2.41 39.88 -18.41
C HIS A 986 -2.31 38.43 -17.97
N LEU A 987 -2.28 37.52 -18.96
CA LEU A 987 -2.09 36.09 -18.75
C LEU A 987 -0.68 35.69 -19.21
N LYS A 988 0.02 34.93 -18.37
CA LYS A 988 1.35 34.40 -18.67
C LYS A 988 1.40 32.91 -18.39
N VAL A 989 1.92 32.13 -19.32
CA VAL A 989 2.09 30.68 -19.16
C VAL A 989 3.28 30.40 -18.25
N ILE A 990 3.07 29.55 -17.24
CA ILE A 990 4.12 29.04 -16.36
C ILE A 990 4.76 27.81 -17.01
N GLU A 991 3.93 26.81 -17.30
CA GLU A 991 4.33 25.53 -17.85
C GLU A 991 3.15 24.80 -18.51
N THR A 992 3.48 23.81 -19.33
CA THR A 992 2.54 22.88 -19.96
C THR A 992 3.07 21.47 -19.79
N ASN A 993 2.24 20.59 -19.25
CA ASN A 993 2.52 19.18 -19.02
C ASN A 993 1.73 18.34 -20.04
N LEU A 994 2.39 17.65 -20.98
CA LEU A 994 1.73 16.83 -22.02
C LEU A 994 1.34 15.43 -21.53
N ARG A 995 0.62 15.42 -20.41
CA ARG A 995 0.08 14.24 -19.73
C ARG A 995 -1.11 14.65 -18.87
N VAL A 996 -1.77 13.68 -18.24
CA VAL A 996 -2.73 13.99 -17.17
C VAL A 996 -2.04 14.75 -16.02
N SER A 997 -2.79 15.66 -15.38
CA SER A 997 -2.40 16.31 -14.13
C SER A 997 -3.10 15.66 -12.94
N ARG A 998 -2.68 16.04 -11.73
CA ARG A 998 -3.32 15.58 -10.49
C ARG A 998 -4.78 16.03 -10.34
N SER A 999 -5.21 17.08 -11.03
CA SER A 999 -6.59 17.58 -10.95
C SER A 999 -7.56 16.90 -11.91
N PHE A 1000 -7.10 16.02 -12.81
CA PHE A 1000 -7.98 15.29 -13.75
C PHE A 1000 -9.13 14.52 -13.06
N PRO A 1001 -8.91 13.77 -11.96
CA PRO A 1001 -10.01 13.15 -11.21
C PRO A 1001 -11.01 14.18 -10.67
N PHE A 1002 -10.51 15.26 -10.07
CA PHE A 1002 -11.32 16.32 -9.48
C PHE A 1002 -12.19 17.02 -10.52
N VAL A 1003 -11.61 17.48 -11.64
CA VAL A 1003 -12.39 18.16 -12.70
C VAL A 1003 -13.36 17.20 -13.36
N SER A 1004 -12.97 15.93 -13.57
CA SER A 1004 -13.84 14.93 -14.20
C SER A 1004 -15.09 14.65 -13.37
N LYS A 1005 -14.92 14.45 -12.05
CA LYS A 1005 -16.03 14.17 -11.14
C LYS A 1005 -16.86 15.41 -10.84
N THR A 1006 -16.26 16.59 -10.76
CA THR A 1006 -16.97 17.86 -10.55
C THR A 1006 -17.85 18.21 -11.74
N LEU A 1007 -17.33 18.09 -12.96
CA LEU A 1007 -18.02 18.47 -14.20
C LEU A 1007 -18.94 17.35 -14.75
N ASP A 1008 -18.96 16.18 -14.11
CA ASP A 1008 -19.64 14.96 -14.57
C ASP A 1008 -19.26 14.54 -16.01
N PHE A 1009 -17.98 14.68 -16.34
CA PHE A 1009 -17.43 14.33 -17.66
C PHE A 1009 -16.07 13.66 -17.49
N ASP A 1010 -15.89 12.45 -18.00
CA ASP A 1010 -14.65 11.68 -17.83
C ASP A 1010 -13.58 12.11 -18.85
N PHE A 1011 -12.65 12.97 -18.42
CA PHE A 1011 -11.57 13.47 -19.27
C PHE A 1011 -10.61 12.35 -19.67
N VAL A 1012 -10.38 11.36 -18.81
CA VAL A 1012 -9.46 10.26 -19.10
C VAL A 1012 -10.05 9.34 -20.14
N ALA A 1013 -11.33 8.95 -20.03
CA ALA A 1013 -11.99 8.16 -21.05
C ALA A 1013 -12.05 8.90 -22.41
N CYS A 1014 -12.22 10.23 -22.39
CA CYS A 1014 -12.11 11.06 -23.59
C CYS A 1014 -10.70 11.01 -24.19
N ALA A 1015 -9.67 11.20 -23.37
CA ALA A 1015 -8.28 11.16 -23.79
C ALA A 1015 -7.86 9.80 -24.34
N THR A 1016 -8.26 8.70 -23.70
CA THR A 1016 -7.98 7.34 -24.19
C THR A 1016 -8.58 7.10 -25.57
N LYS A 1017 -9.81 7.55 -25.82
CA LYS A 1017 -10.44 7.45 -27.15
C LYS A 1017 -9.65 8.22 -28.21
N VAL A 1018 -9.24 9.45 -27.90
CA VAL A 1018 -8.41 10.28 -28.79
C VAL A 1018 -7.07 9.58 -29.09
N ILE A 1019 -6.38 9.06 -28.07
CA ILE A 1019 -5.12 8.33 -28.22
C ILE A 1019 -5.25 7.13 -29.17
N LEU A 1020 -6.40 6.45 -29.17
CA LEU A 1020 -6.69 5.31 -30.05
C LEU A 1020 -7.09 5.71 -31.48
N GLY A 1021 -7.32 7.01 -31.74
CA GLY A 1021 -7.82 7.52 -33.00
C GLY A 1021 -9.34 7.39 -33.18
N GLU A 1022 -10.08 7.20 -32.08
CA GLU A 1022 -11.55 7.19 -32.12
C GLU A 1022 -12.09 8.59 -32.36
N LYS A 1023 -13.19 8.70 -33.10
CA LYS A 1023 -13.87 9.98 -33.31
C LYS A 1023 -14.57 10.41 -32.02
N VAL A 1024 -14.10 11.49 -31.42
CA VAL A 1024 -14.71 12.09 -30.22
C VAL A 1024 -15.36 13.42 -30.58
N THR A 1025 -16.60 13.62 -30.13
CA THR A 1025 -17.30 14.89 -30.31
C THR A 1025 -16.78 15.91 -29.28
N PRO A 1026 -16.33 17.12 -29.72
CA PRO A 1026 -15.96 18.17 -28.79
C PRO A 1026 -17.10 18.50 -27.82
N THR A 1027 -16.78 18.59 -26.53
CA THR A 1027 -17.77 18.77 -25.46
C THR A 1027 -17.43 20.00 -24.62
N HIS A 1028 -18.39 20.91 -24.47
CA HIS A 1028 -18.22 22.17 -23.75
C HIS A 1028 -18.63 22.04 -22.27
N VAL A 1029 -17.69 21.66 -21.41
CA VAL A 1029 -17.90 21.48 -19.96
C VAL A 1029 -17.51 22.68 -19.10
N LEU A 1030 -16.92 23.72 -19.71
CA LEU A 1030 -16.35 24.90 -19.03
C LEU A 1030 -17.33 25.62 -18.07
N ARG A 1031 -18.64 25.61 -18.39
CA ARG A 1031 -19.67 26.30 -17.60
C ARG A 1031 -20.15 25.52 -16.37
N GLY A 1032 -19.65 24.30 -16.15
CA GLY A 1032 -20.08 23.42 -15.05
C GLY A 1032 -21.42 22.74 -15.28
N CYS A 1033 -21.81 21.90 -14.31
CA CYS A 1033 -23.04 21.10 -14.34
C CYS A 1033 -24.03 21.45 -13.22
N GLY A 1034 -24.02 22.70 -12.73
CA GLY A 1034 -24.93 23.19 -11.69
C GLY A 1034 -24.47 22.92 -10.24
N ARG A 1035 -23.19 22.61 -10.03
CA ARG A 1035 -22.54 22.48 -8.72
C ARG A 1035 -21.13 23.08 -8.76
N VAL A 1036 -20.60 23.44 -7.59
CA VAL A 1036 -19.22 23.87 -7.41
C VAL A 1036 -18.47 22.79 -6.62
N GLY A 1037 -17.31 22.39 -7.12
CA GLY A 1037 -16.34 21.56 -6.41
C GLY A 1037 -15.21 22.41 -5.85
N VAL A 1038 -14.76 22.09 -4.64
CA VAL A 1038 -13.57 22.69 -4.04
C VAL A 1038 -12.64 21.60 -3.57
N LYS A 1039 -11.44 21.53 -4.15
CA LYS A 1039 -10.36 20.62 -3.73
C LYS A 1039 -9.49 21.32 -2.70
N VAL A 1040 -9.22 20.67 -1.58
CA VAL A 1040 -8.30 21.15 -0.53
C VAL A 1040 -7.16 20.13 -0.36
N PRO A 1041 -5.90 20.57 -0.20
CA PRO A 1041 -4.77 19.69 0.10
C PRO A 1041 -4.87 19.04 1.49
N GLN A 1042 -4.40 17.80 1.60
CA GLN A 1042 -4.19 17.10 2.87
C GLN A 1042 -2.71 17.16 3.23
N PHE A 1043 -2.39 17.67 4.43
CA PHE A 1043 -1.03 17.73 4.96
C PHE A 1043 -0.79 16.71 6.08
N SER A 1044 0.48 16.33 6.25
CA SER A 1044 0.94 15.40 7.29
C SER A 1044 1.92 16.04 8.29
N PHE A 1045 1.87 17.36 8.46
CA PHE A 1045 2.79 18.11 9.34
C PHE A 1045 2.83 17.58 10.78
N SER A 1046 1.71 17.08 11.30
CA SER A 1046 1.64 16.50 12.65
C SER A 1046 2.51 15.25 12.83
N ARG A 1047 2.86 14.56 11.74
CA ARG A 1047 3.78 13.40 11.73
C ARG A 1047 5.23 13.79 11.52
N LEU A 1048 5.49 15.01 11.04
CA LEU A 1048 6.81 15.52 10.69
C LEU A 1048 7.27 16.55 11.72
N ALA A 1049 7.68 16.08 12.90
CA ALA A 1049 8.16 16.95 13.96
C ALA A 1049 9.32 17.85 13.48
N GLY A 1050 9.18 19.15 13.68
CA GLY A 1050 10.12 20.17 13.20
C GLY A 1050 9.76 20.76 11.84
N ALA A 1051 8.78 20.20 11.10
CA ALA A 1051 8.33 20.76 9.82
C ALA A 1051 7.85 22.21 9.99
N ASP A 1052 8.25 23.07 9.06
CA ASP A 1052 7.70 24.40 8.94
C ASP A 1052 6.33 24.29 8.25
N VAL A 1053 5.29 24.86 8.84
CA VAL A 1053 3.91 24.83 8.31
C VAL A 1053 3.65 25.93 7.28
N MET A 1054 4.72 26.55 6.76
CA MET A 1054 4.66 27.54 5.70
C MET A 1054 4.51 26.86 4.33
N LEU A 1055 3.58 27.35 3.54
CA LEU A 1055 3.44 26.95 2.13
C LEU A 1055 4.40 27.79 1.26
N GLY A 1056 4.91 27.18 0.20
CA GLY A 1056 5.83 27.83 -0.73
C GLY A 1056 5.79 27.22 -2.12
N VAL A 1057 6.87 27.43 -2.88
CA VAL A 1057 6.99 26.96 -4.27
C VAL A 1057 7.34 25.48 -4.40
N GLU A 1058 7.77 24.85 -3.31
CA GLU A 1058 7.95 23.41 -3.21
C GLU A 1058 6.73 22.79 -2.52
N MET A 1059 6.24 21.68 -3.08
CA MET A 1059 5.05 21.00 -2.58
C MET A 1059 5.34 20.22 -1.28
N ALA A 1060 4.40 20.28 -0.33
CA ALA A 1060 4.47 19.56 0.94
C ALA A 1060 3.25 18.65 1.23
N SER A 1061 2.12 18.84 0.55
CA SER A 1061 0.90 18.03 0.77
C SER A 1061 1.07 16.57 0.33
N THR A 1062 0.40 15.67 1.04
CA THR A 1062 0.50 14.21 0.83
C THR A 1062 -0.71 13.62 0.10
N GLY A 1063 -1.81 14.37 0.03
CA GLY A 1063 -3.06 13.92 -0.56
C GLY A 1063 -4.04 15.06 -0.77
N GLU A 1064 -5.28 14.73 -1.10
CA GLU A 1064 -6.33 15.72 -1.36
C GLU A 1064 -7.72 15.23 -0.95
N VAL A 1065 -8.62 16.18 -0.72
CA VAL A 1065 -10.06 15.95 -0.54
C VAL A 1065 -10.83 16.97 -1.38
N ALA A 1066 -12.02 16.61 -1.85
CA ALA A 1066 -12.92 17.59 -2.42
C ALA A 1066 -14.38 17.26 -2.10
N CYS A 1067 -15.16 18.31 -1.90
CA CYS A 1067 -16.59 18.25 -1.65
C CYS A 1067 -17.33 19.14 -2.65
N PHE A 1068 -18.63 18.88 -2.78
CA PHE A 1068 -19.54 19.67 -3.61
C PHE A 1068 -20.45 20.54 -2.75
N GLY A 1069 -20.83 21.69 -3.30
CA GLY A 1069 -21.78 22.62 -2.71
C GLY A 1069 -22.58 23.39 -3.76
N GLU A 1070 -23.64 24.04 -3.32
CA GLU A 1070 -24.41 24.98 -4.14
C GLU A 1070 -23.58 26.22 -4.51
N ASN A 1071 -22.62 26.56 -3.66
CA ASN A 1071 -21.64 27.63 -3.86
C ASN A 1071 -20.26 27.22 -3.33
N ARG A 1072 -19.24 28.03 -3.65
CA ARG A 1072 -17.85 27.77 -3.22
C ARG A 1072 -17.65 27.75 -1.71
N TYR A 1073 -18.43 28.52 -0.94
CA TYR A 1073 -18.24 28.63 0.51
C TYR A 1073 -18.67 27.34 1.22
N GLU A 1074 -19.82 26.78 0.83
CA GLU A 1074 -20.30 25.50 1.34
C GLU A 1074 -19.33 24.36 0.95
N ALA A 1075 -18.92 24.31 -0.32
CA ALA A 1075 -17.97 23.32 -0.81
C ALA A 1075 -16.63 23.40 -0.06
N TYR A 1076 -16.07 24.61 0.11
CA TYR A 1076 -14.83 24.85 0.84
C TYR A 1076 -14.92 24.40 2.29
N LEU A 1077 -15.98 24.74 3.02
CA LEU A 1077 -16.16 24.32 4.41
C LEU A 1077 -16.24 22.79 4.55
N LYS A 1078 -17.00 22.12 3.68
CA LYS A 1078 -17.07 20.65 3.67
C LYS A 1078 -15.70 20.03 3.36
N SER A 1079 -14.97 20.57 2.39
CA SER A 1079 -13.63 20.09 2.04
C SER A 1079 -12.64 20.30 3.19
N MET A 1080 -12.65 21.46 3.84
CA MET A 1080 -11.81 21.72 5.02
C MET A 1080 -12.12 20.76 6.17
N ILE A 1081 -13.39 20.56 6.52
CA ILE A 1081 -13.78 19.61 7.59
C ILE A 1081 -13.31 18.19 7.22
N SER A 1082 -13.32 17.84 5.93
CA SER A 1082 -12.85 16.54 5.45
C SER A 1082 -11.35 16.30 5.65
N THR A 1083 -10.54 17.34 5.88
CA THR A 1083 -9.11 17.18 6.21
C THR A 1083 -8.85 16.95 7.70
N GLY A 1084 -9.90 16.96 8.53
CA GLY A 1084 -9.83 16.93 9.98
C GLY A 1084 -9.86 18.33 10.62
N PHE A 1085 -10.09 19.39 9.84
CA PHE A 1085 -10.26 20.74 10.38
C PHE A 1085 -11.48 20.81 11.30
N VAL A 1086 -11.28 21.30 12.51
CA VAL A 1086 -12.35 21.57 13.48
C VAL A 1086 -12.65 23.06 13.48
N ILE A 1087 -13.92 23.41 13.25
CA ILE A 1087 -14.36 24.80 13.33
C ILE A 1087 -14.16 25.28 14.78
N PRO A 1088 -13.43 26.40 15.00
CA PRO A 1088 -13.24 26.94 16.35
C PRO A 1088 -14.58 27.25 17.02
N GLU A 1089 -14.69 26.97 18.32
CA GLU A 1089 -15.93 27.24 19.08
C GLU A 1089 -15.86 28.51 19.95
N ARG A 1090 -14.63 28.94 20.33
CA ARG A 1090 -14.46 29.97 21.38
C ARG A 1090 -13.51 31.09 21.00
N SER A 1091 -12.25 30.74 20.68
CA SER A 1091 -11.17 31.71 20.58
C SER A 1091 -10.37 31.55 19.29
N ILE A 1092 -9.83 32.65 18.76
CA ILE A 1092 -8.99 32.67 17.56
C ILE A 1092 -7.72 33.50 17.85
N LEU A 1093 -6.56 33.01 17.44
CA LEU A 1093 -5.28 33.74 17.54
C LEU A 1093 -4.91 34.37 16.18
N LEU A 1094 -4.56 35.65 16.17
CA LEU A 1094 -4.18 36.43 14.99
C LEU A 1094 -2.71 36.89 15.10
N SER A 1095 -1.88 36.49 14.15
CA SER A 1095 -0.51 37.02 14.03
C SER A 1095 -0.22 37.39 12.58
N ILE A 1096 -0.35 38.67 12.26
CA ILE A 1096 -0.29 39.17 10.89
C ILE A 1096 0.90 40.12 10.76
N GLY A 1097 1.79 39.84 9.82
CA GLY A 1097 3.04 40.59 9.65
C GLY A 1097 2.83 42.02 9.17
N SER A 1098 2.55 42.17 7.87
CA SER A 1098 2.57 43.48 7.20
C SER A 1098 1.35 44.35 7.52
N TYR A 1099 1.54 45.68 7.54
CA TYR A 1099 0.43 46.64 7.67
C TYR A 1099 -0.61 46.49 6.54
N LYS A 1100 -0.15 46.14 5.33
CA LYS A 1100 -1.02 45.87 4.18
C LYS A 1100 -1.99 44.71 4.48
N HIS A 1101 -1.47 43.56 4.91
CA HIS A 1101 -2.32 42.39 5.21
C HIS A 1101 -3.25 42.64 6.40
N LYS A 1102 -2.81 43.42 7.40
CA LYS A 1102 -3.68 43.82 8.52
C LYS A 1102 -4.90 44.60 8.05
N ASN A 1103 -4.73 45.55 7.12
CA ASN A 1103 -5.84 46.29 6.51
C ASN A 1103 -6.72 45.39 5.64
N GLU A 1104 -6.11 44.54 4.82
CA GLU A 1104 -6.83 43.62 3.93
C GLU A 1104 -7.74 42.66 4.70
N LEU A 1105 -7.26 42.13 5.83
CA LEU A 1105 -8.02 41.20 6.68
C LEU A 1105 -9.00 41.91 7.65
N LEU A 1106 -8.99 43.24 7.73
CA LEU A 1106 -9.84 43.99 8.66
C LEU A 1106 -11.34 43.65 8.56
N PRO A 1107 -11.95 43.51 7.36
CA PRO A 1107 -13.35 43.11 7.25
C PRO A 1107 -13.60 41.70 7.82
N ALA A 1108 -12.71 40.74 7.54
CA ALA A 1108 -12.84 39.37 8.02
C ALA A 1108 -12.69 39.29 9.55
N VAL A 1109 -11.70 39.98 10.12
CA VAL A 1109 -11.49 40.04 11.57
C VAL A 1109 -12.68 40.70 12.27
N ARG A 1110 -13.29 41.73 11.68
CA ARG A 1110 -14.52 42.34 12.19
C ARG A 1110 -15.68 41.35 12.19
N THR A 1111 -15.85 40.58 11.13
CA THR A 1111 -16.89 39.52 11.08
C THR A 1111 -16.67 38.48 12.17
N LEU A 1112 -15.43 38.03 12.39
CA LEU A 1112 -15.12 37.08 13.47
C LEU A 1112 -15.50 37.63 14.85
N ALA A 1113 -15.19 38.90 15.13
CA ALA A 1113 -15.59 39.56 16.38
C ALA A 1113 -17.13 39.65 16.51
N GLN A 1114 -17.83 39.97 15.42
CA GLN A 1114 -19.31 40.03 15.39
C GLN A 1114 -19.97 38.66 15.57
N MET A 1115 -19.32 37.59 15.15
CA MET A 1115 -19.77 36.20 15.40
C MET A 1115 -19.59 35.79 16.87
N GLY A 1116 -18.96 36.61 17.71
CA GLY A 1116 -18.78 36.36 19.14
C GLY A 1116 -17.50 35.60 19.49
N TYR A 1117 -16.57 35.41 18.56
CA TYR A 1117 -15.27 34.81 18.87
C TYR A 1117 -14.43 35.72 19.74
N LYS A 1118 -13.73 35.13 20.72
CA LYS A 1118 -12.71 35.83 21.48
C LYS A 1118 -11.42 35.89 20.69
N LEU A 1119 -11.00 37.09 20.31
CA LEU A 1119 -9.79 37.28 19.51
C LEU A 1119 -8.58 37.48 20.43
N TYR A 1120 -7.52 36.75 20.15
CA TYR A 1120 -6.18 36.95 20.70
C TYR A 1120 -5.28 37.38 19.56
N ALA A 1121 -4.30 38.23 19.80
CA ALA A 1121 -3.39 38.65 18.75
C ALA A 1121 -1.97 38.92 19.26
N SER A 1122 -0.97 38.78 18.38
CA SER A 1122 0.38 39.27 18.68
C SER A 1122 0.36 40.79 18.88
N LEU A 1123 1.25 41.33 19.71
CA LEU A 1123 1.18 42.73 20.19
C LEU A 1123 0.88 43.74 19.06
N GLY A 1124 1.70 43.75 18.00
CA GLY A 1124 1.52 44.68 16.89
C GLY A 1124 0.28 44.42 16.02
N THR A 1125 -0.31 43.21 16.08
CA THR A 1125 -1.59 42.89 15.43
C THR A 1125 -2.76 43.34 16.31
N ALA A 1126 -2.66 43.14 17.62
CA ALA A 1126 -3.63 43.57 18.61
C ALA A 1126 -3.80 45.10 18.62
N ASP A 1127 -2.68 45.84 18.64
CA ASP A 1127 -2.69 47.31 18.62
C ASP A 1127 -3.40 47.84 17.37
N PHE A 1128 -3.08 47.28 16.20
CA PHE A 1128 -3.72 47.66 14.94
C PHE A 1128 -5.23 47.46 14.99
N TYR A 1129 -5.73 46.28 15.36
CA TYR A 1129 -7.18 46.04 15.37
C TYR A 1129 -7.91 46.77 16.50
N SER A 1130 -7.25 46.97 17.65
CA SER A 1130 -7.78 47.79 18.76
C SER A 1130 -8.04 49.24 18.32
N THR A 1131 -7.09 49.84 17.58
CA THR A 1131 -7.30 51.20 17.03
C THR A 1131 -8.42 51.27 15.98
N HIS A 1132 -8.84 50.13 15.43
CA HIS A 1132 -9.97 50.02 14.49
C HIS A 1132 -11.27 49.54 15.16
N GLY A 1133 -11.33 49.60 16.50
CA GLY A 1133 -12.54 49.32 17.29
C GLY A 1133 -12.87 47.84 17.45
N ILE A 1134 -11.88 46.95 17.28
CA ILE A 1134 -12.04 45.51 17.49
C ILE A 1134 -11.23 45.13 18.73
N GLN A 1135 -11.93 44.64 19.75
CA GLN A 1135 -11.35 44.30 21.06
C GLN A 1135 -10.82 42.86 21.11
#